data_AF-A0A399T345-F1
#
_entry.id   AF-A0A399T345-F1
#
_cell.length_a   1.000
_cell.length_b   1.000
_cell.length_c   1.000
_cell.angle_alpha   90.00
_cell.angle_beta   90.00
_cell.angle_gamma   90.00
#
_symmetry.space_group_name_H-M   'P 1'
#
loop_
_entity.id
_entity.type
_entity.pdbx_description
1 polymer ?
#
loop_
_entity_poly.entity_id
_entity_poly.type
_entity_poly.pdbx_seq_one_letter_code
_entity_poly.pdbx_strand_id
1 'polypeptide(L)'
;MKNLKYILIVVLAAFTLSCEEDFMTPPVTSVVDGTPPEWTNVPSSDMDTVLFKKNEKETLLNLAWAAPVYADKVGVRYFLQIDSKGSNFSNPIEFDRISATEMRVTIGDLNTALITRFAPVEKVEIELRIRAVSNEDLADLYTSPFSMKVTPYLDVPVPEALFMTGTATSVGFDNLLSAGKDGDVFTKYLQLTKDGFFRFTDKESDGFTYNFGKFASLSSNIVAAEDEDSNFKFTGETGWYEVKADFANSELTIAPYMVGAVTYTHNPAEVFLVGDYNADVPAWSPDNSPQMTQKSEGLYSIETTIKDGAMLKFVGQPSWGDLDWGNLGGDGAGGVIGPKGKNGNITFDGGDKTYIITLDLNKGTYTIEEAAIYIVGSATEAGWDIDNAIELKWRSGQNAYMGYIPLKSGDFKFFPVKGSWANGMGRASDTEDPEGGSLGGENKDIPSINTSSDYKLYRITVWYDTEANSYKYSVLDAEMILVGDATPAGWSIGNGYNMVYAGEGKWVTYVDMNASGGFKFFYETENWNSGYKEFDATNKPGELSLEGGDPNISTPGEGYYKLTIDTYNMTYTKELIANRKMYLVGSPNGWAIGAGIEMSWDEANKEWTLTTDLAANDAFKIFAESGNWDSGFKFKYGMLSFEPGDPNISTPDGAGNYTIKFSLAKRTLTFTKN
;
A
#
# COMPACT_ATOMS: atom_id res chain seq x y z
N MET A 1 -8.98 57.63 9.52
CA MET A 1 -9.20 56.94 8.23
C MET A 1 -10.68 56.60 8.01
N LYS A 2 -11.57 57.61 7.94
CA LYS A 2 -13.02 57.38 7.67
C LYS A 2 -13.46 57.81 6.27
N ASN A 3 -12.62 58.54 5.53
CA ASN A 3 -12.97 59.10 4.21
C ASN A 3 -12.39 58.31 3.02
N LEU A 4 -11.52 57.32 3.26
CA LEU A 4 -10.94 56.49 2.20
C LEU A 4 -11.94 55.48 1.61
N LYS A 5 -12.94 55.09 2.41
CA LYS A 5 -13.98 54.11 2.03
C LYS A 5 -14.92 54.65 0.97
N TYR A 6 -15.25 55.94 1.05
CA TYR A 6 -16.12 56.62 0.10
C TYR A 6 -15.40 56.92 -1.23
N ILE A 7 -14.09 57.15 -1.20
CA ILE A 7 -13.27 57.28 -2.42
C ILE A 7 -13.16 55.93 -3.14
N LEU A 8 -13.02 54.82 -2.42
CA LEU A 8 -12.95 53.49 -3.04
C LEU A 8 -14.28 53.08 -3.70
N ILE A 9 -15.43 53.43 -3.12
CA ILE A 9 -16.76 53.15 -3.69
C ILE A 9 -17.05 54.01 -4.93
N VAL A 10 -16.58 55.27 -4.96
CA VAL A 10 -16.73 56.14 -6.14
C VAL A 10 -15.80 55.71 -7.28
N VAL A 11 -14.59 55.24 -6.97
CA VAL A 11 -13.68 54.68 -7.97
C VAL A 11 -14.19 53.34 -8.49
N LEU A 12 -14.76 52.47 -7.65
CA LEU A 12 -15.33 51.19 -8.09
C LEU A 12 -16.63 51.37 -8.91
N ALA A 13 -17.46 52.38 -8.58
CA ALA A 13 -18.64 52.74 -9.37
C ALA A 13 -18.30 53.41 -10.72
N ALA A 14 -17.15 54.08 -10.82
CA ALA A 14 -16.66 54.63 -12.09
C ALA A 14 -16.12 53.55 -13.03
N PHE A 15 -15.68 52.39 -12.52
CA PHE A 15 -15.23 51.25 -13.33
C PHE A 15 -16.38 50.35 -13.83
N THR A 16 -17.58 50.42 -13.23
CA THR A 16 -18.76 49.66 -13.69
C THR A 16 -19.62 50.40 -14.71
N LEU A 17 -19.26 51.65 -15.08
CA LEU A 17 -19.99 52.49 -16.06
C LEU A 17 -19.12 52.84 -17.28
N SER A 18 -17.95 52.22 -17.43
CA SER A 18 -17.00 52.51 -18.50
C SER A 18 -16.56 51.23 -19.21
N CYS A 19 -17.53 50.54 -19.82
CA CYS A 19 -17.34 49.79 -21.06
C CYS A 19 -18.69 49.34 -21.66
N GLU A 20 -19.62 50.28 -21.81
CA GLU A 20 -20.55 50.25 -22.95
C GLU A 20 -20.23 51.51 -23.74
N GLU A 21 -19.14 51.48 -24.50
CA GLU A 21 -19.14 52.33 -25.69
C GLU A 21 -20.15 51.70 -26.63
N ASP A 22 -21.40 52.15 -26.51
CA ASP A 22 -22.34 52.19 -27.62
C ASP A 22 -21.62 52.96 -28.73
N PHE A 23 -20.90 52.20 -29.55
CA PHE A 23 -20.28 52.67 -30.77
C PHE A 23 -21.46 53.11 -31.63
N MET A 24 -21.80 54.40 -31.56
CA MET A 24 -22.79 55.02 -32.42
C MET A 24 -22.39 54.70 -33.86
N THR A 25 -23.00 53.67 -34.43
CA THR A 25 -22.80 53.29 -35.82
C THR A 25 -23.29 54.47 -36.64
N PRO A 26 -22.44 55.09 -37.48
CA PRO A 26 -22.89 56.22 -38.28
C PRO A 26 -24.08 55.76 -39.13
N PRO A 27 -25.20 56.52 -39.16
CA PRO A 27 -26.39 56.14 -39.90
C PRO A 27 -26.06 56.02 -41.39
N VAL A 28 -26.50 54.93 -42.00
CA VAL A 28 -26.23 54.65 -43.42
C VAL A 28 -27.13 55.55 -44.27
N THR A 29 -26.55 56.21 -45.29
CA THR A 29 -27.27 57.18 -46.13
C THR A 29 -28.04 56.52 -47.27
N SER A 30 -27.72 55.26 -47.61
CA SER A 30 -28.45 54.42 -48.55
C SER A 30 -28.25 52.93 -48.27
N VAL A 31 -29.33 52.14 -48.26
CA VAL A 31 -29.28 50.67 -48.13
C VAL A 31 -28.90 50.07 -49.50
N VAL A 32 -27.63 50.17 -49.86
CA VAL A 32 -27.07 49.46 -51.03
C VAL A 32 -26.19 48.34 -50.50
N ASP A 33 -26.54 47.10 -50.83
CA ASP A 33 -25.74 45.93 -50.44
C ASP A 33 -24.33 46.07 -51.04
N GLY A 34 -23.33 45.99 -50.15
CA GLY A 34 -21.93 46.10 -50.55
C GLY A 34 -21.44 44.89 -51.35
N THR A 35 -20.25 44.97 -51.93
CA THR A 35 -19.62 43.78 -52.52
C THR A 35 -19.10 42.86 -51.40
N PRO A 36 -19.36 41.55 -51.44
CA PRO A 36 -18.90 40.64 -50.39
C PRO A 36 -17.37 40.59 -50.26
N PRO A 37 -16.84 40.20 -49.09
CA PRO A 37 -15.42 39.89 -48.96
C PRO A 37 -15.05 38.68 -49.83
N GLU A 38 -13.83 38.64 -50.35
CA GLU A 38 -13.34 37.55 -51.20
C GLU A 38 -12.06 36.95 -50.64
N TRP A 39 -11.90 35.63 -50.67
CA TRP A 39 -10.68 34.97 -50.22
C TRP A 39 -9.46 35.40 -51.04
N THR A 40 -8.41 35.82 -50.36
CA THR A 40 -7.08 36.08 -50.97
C THR A 40 -6.07 35.01 -50.57
N ASN A 41 -6.29 34.33 -49.45
CA ASN A 41 -5.51 33.16 -49.05
C ASN A 41 -6.41 32.18 -48.28
N VAL A 42 -6.53 30.96 -48.81
CA VAL A 42 -7.13 29.80 -48.14
C VAL A 42 -6.30 28.57 -48.48
N PRO A 43 -6.34 27.51 -47.66
CA PRO A 43 -5.69 26.26 -48.03
C PRO A 43 -6.33 25.61 -49.27
N SER A 44 -5.73 24.52 -49.73
CA SER A 44 -6.30 23.75 -50.85
C SER A 44 -7.65 23.12 -50.48
N SER A 45 -8.59 23.11 -51.42
CA SER A 45 -9.95 22.58 -51.22
C SER A 45 -10.02 21.05 -51.03
N ASP A 46 -8.91 20.34 -51.23
CA ASP A 46 -8.75 18.90 -51.00
C ASP A 46 -8.02 18.57 -49.70
N MET A 47 -7.84 19.54 -48.80
CA MET A 47 -7.21 19.33 -47.50
C MET A 47 -7.92 18.20 -46.72
N ASP A 48 -7.13 17.19 -46.34
CA ASP A 48 -7.52 16.06 -45.50
C ASP A 48 -6.46 15.89 -44.41
N THR A 49 -6.81 16.22 -43.16
CA THR A 49 -5.85 16.32 -42.06
C THR A 49 -6.36 15.70 -40.77
N VAL A 50 -5.45 15.16 -39.97
CA VAL A 50 -5.71 14.65 -38.62
C VAL A 50 -5.08 15.63 -37.64
N LEU A 51 -5.87 16.12 -36.69
CA LEU A 51 -5.40 17.03 -35.65
C LEU A 51 -4.70 16.23 -34.55
N PHE A 52 -3.60 16.76 -34.01
CA PHE A 52 -2.86 16.14 -32.91
C PHE A 52 -2.67 17.14 -31.78
N LYS A 53 -2.90 16.70 -30.53
CA LYS A 53 -2.72 17.53 -29.31
C LYS A 53 -1.33 18.14 -29.23
N LYS A 54 -0.27 17.38 -29.48
CA LYS A 54 1.13 17.88 -29.48
C LYS A 54 1.36 19.11 -30.37
N ASN A 55 0.58 19.24 -31.45
CA ASN A 55 0.71 20.34 -32.41
C ASN A 55 -0.32 21.44 -32.13
N GLU A 56 -1.02 21.44 -30.99
CA GLU A 56 -2.13 22.36 -30.71
C GLU A 56 -1.75 23.85 -30.87
N LYS A 57 -0.47 24.18 -30.67
CA LYS A 57 0.06 25.55 -30.80
C LYS A 57 0.50 25.91 -32.23
N GLU A 58 0.58 24.93 -33.13
CA GLU A 58 0.93 25.15 -34.53
C GLU A 58 -0.25 25.76 -35.27
N THR A 59 0.04 26.72 -36.16
CA THR A 59 -0.97 27.31 -37.04
C THR A 59 -1.30 26.34 -38.18
N LEU A 60 -2.56 25.89 -38.25
CA LEU A 60 -3.04 25.05 -39.34
C LEU A 60 -3.56 25.88 -40.51
N LEU A 61 -4.38 26.89 -40.21
CA LEU A 61 -5.01 27.73 -41.22
C LEU A 61 -4.42 29.14 -41.12
N ASN A 62 -3.95 29.66 -42.25
CA ASN A 62 -3.57 31.06 -42.39
C ASN A 62 -4.51 31.70 -43.42
N LEU A 63 -5.61 32.26 -42.96
CA LEU A 63 -6.71 32.76 -43.79
C LEU A 63 -6.53 34.25 -44.06
N ALA A 64 -6.81 34.69 -45.28
CA ALA A 64 -6.86 36.12 -45.62
C ALA A 64 -7.93 36.39 -46.67
N TRP A 65 -8.52 37.59 -46.60
CA TRP A 65 -9.59 38.02 -47.52
C TRP A 65 -9.47 39.51 -47.86
N ALA A 66 -10.09 39.91 -48.97
CA ALA A 66 -10.36 41.31 -49.29
C ALA A 66 -11.55 41.82 -48.46
N ALA A 67 -11.45 43.07 -47.98
CA ALA A 67 -12.55 43.72 -47.27
C ALA A 67 -13.77 43.94 -48.19
N PRO A 68 -15.00 43.86 -47.66
CA PRO A 68 -16.19 44.23 -48.42
C PRO A 68 -16.19 45.72 -48.73
N VAL A 69 -16.87 46.10 -49.81
CA VAL A 69 -17.02 47.50 -50.22
C VAL A 69 -18.47 47.92 -50.01
N TYR A 70 -18.69 48.85 -49.07
CA TYR A 70 -19.98 49.48 -48.82
C TYR A 70 -20.05 50.86 -49.50
N ALA A 71 -21.27 51.33 -49.77
CA ALA A 71 -21.50 52.67 -50.31
C ALA A 71 -20.99 53.78 -49.38
N ASP A 72 -21.19 53.59 -48.07
CA ASP A 72 -20.70 54.48 -47.02
C ASP A 72 -19.42 53.93 -46.38
N LYS A 73 -18.56 54.83 -45.88
CA LYS A 73 -17.36 54.45 -45.12
C LYS A 73 -17.75 54.02 -43.70
N VAL A 74 -18.05 52.73 -43.55
CA VAL A 74 -18.41 52.11 -42.27
C VAL A 74 -17.31 51.18 -41.76
N GLY A 75 -17.20 51.04 -40.44
CA GLY A 75 -16.32 50.05 -39.83
C GLY A 75 -16.87 48.64 -40.07
N VAL A 76 -15.98 47.69 -40.34
CA VAL A 76 -16.34 46.28 -40.58
C VAL A 76 -15.69 45.41 -39.50
N ARG A 77 -16.41 44.36 -39.10
CA ARG A 77 -15.97 43.31 -38.19
C ARG A 77 -16.19 41.96 -38.85
N TYR A 78 -15.31 41.01 -38.54
CA TYR A 78 -15.30 39.71 -39.17
C TYR A 78 -15.40 38.60 -38.13
N PHE A 79 -16.07 37.53 -38.53
CA PHE A 79 -16.18 36.28 -37.79
C PHE A 79 -15.87 35.12 -38.74
N LEU A 80 -15.02 34.20 -38.31
CA LEU A 80 -14.88 32.91 -38.98
C LEU A 80 -16.06 32.03 -38.55
N GLN A 81 -16.81 31.52 -39.52
CA GLN A 81 -17.88 30.57 -39.32
C GLN A 81 -17.50 29.20 -39.87
N ILE A 82 -17.78 28.15 -39.11
CA ILE A 82 -17.57 26.75 -39.49
C ILE A 82 -18.90 25.99 -39.34
N ASP A 83 -19.28 25.19 -40.32
CA ASP A 83 -20.43 24.29 -40.22
C ASP A 83 -20.16 22.96 -40.95
N SER A 84 -21.03 21.97 -40.76
CA SER A 84 -21.03 20.73 -41.54
C SER A 84 -21.21 21.07 -43.02
N LYS A 85 -20.47 20.39 -43.89
CA LYS A 85 -20.57 20.62 -45.33
C LYS A 85 -22.00 20.42 -45.85
N GLY A 86 -22.51 21.39 -46.62
CA GLY A 86 -23.85 21.35 -47.20
C GLY A 86 -25.00 21.76 -46.26
N SER A 87 -24.70 22.10 -45.01
CA SER A 87 -25.68 22.63 -44.05
C SER A 87 -26.10 24.08 -44.34
N ASN A 88 -25.43 24.74 -45.29
CA ASN A 88 -25.58 26.16 -45.62
C ASN A 88 -25.42 27.10 -44.42
N PHE A 89 -24.57 26.72 -43.45
CA PHE A 89 -24.32 27.52 -42.23
C PHE A 89 -25.63 27.84 -41.48
N SER A 90 -26.51 26.85 -41.35
CA SER A 90 -27.78 27.00 -40.63
C SER A 90 -27.59 27.09 -39.12
N ASN A 91 -26.47 26.57 -38.60
CA ASN A 91 -26.09 26.67 -37.20
C ASN A 91 -24.56 26.75 -37.09
N PRO A 92 -23.90 27.81 -37.56
CA PRO A 92 -22.45 27.84 -37.62
C PRO A 92 -21.81 27.91 -36.23
N ILE A 93 -20.68 27.23 -36.05
CA ILE A 93 -19.72 27.53 -34.98
C ILE A 93 -19.03 28.82 -35.37
N GLU A 94 -19.05 29.82 -34.48
CA GLU A 94 -18.52 31.16 -34.76
C GLU A 94 -17.34 31.48 -33.84
N PHE A 95 -16.24 31.95 -34.43
CA PHE A 95 -15.04 32.37 -33.72
C PHE A 95 -15.17 33.82 -33.23
N ASP A 96 -14.26 34.23 -32.33
CA ASP A 96 -14.21 35.58 -31.82
C ASP A 96 -14.11 36.66 -32.91
N ARG A 97 -14.77 37.79 -32.62
CA ARG A 97 -14.83 38.95 -33.51
C ARG A 97 -13.44 39.59 -33.70
N ILE A 98 -13.08 39.85 -34.95
CA ILE A 98 -11.85 40.61 -35.30
C ILE A 98 -12.13 41.79 -36.24
N SER A 99 -11.15 42.68 -36.38
CA SER A 99 -11.18 43.79 -37.36
C SER A 99 -10.15 43.67 -38.48
N ALA A 100 -9.20 42.74 -38.36
CA ALA A 100 -8.21 42.46 -39.40
C ALA A 100 -8.83 41.62 -40.53
N THR A 101 -8.21 41.67 -41.71
CA THR A 101 -8.59 40.86 -42.88
C THR A 101 -7.70 39.62 -43.06
N GLU A 102 -7.06 39.19 -41.95
CA GLU A 102 -6.30 37.95 -41.84
C GLU A 102 -6.62 37.27 -40.51
N MET A 103 -6.57 35.94 -40.49
CA MET A 103 -6.77 35.13 -39.29
C MET A 103 -5.88 33.89 -39.33
N ARG A 104 -5.15 33.66 -38.23
CA ARG A 104 -4.43 32.41 -37.99
C ARG A 104 -5.27 31.53 -37.07
N VAL A 105 -5.53 30.30 -37.48
CA VAL A 105 -6.24 29.30 -36.67
C VAL A 105 -5.25 28.21 -36.31
N THR A 106 -5.03 28.01 -35.01
CA THR A 106 -4.17 26.93 -34.53
C THR A 106 -4.90 25.59 -34.56
N ILE A 107 -4.15 24.50 -34.50
CA ILE A 107 -4.73 23.15 -34.38
C ILE A 107 -5.60 23.03 -33.12
N GLY A 108 -5.16 23.63 -32.01
CA GLY A 108 -5.91 23.63 -30.75
C GLY A 108 -7.24 24.38 -30.84
N ASP A 109 -7.22 25.57 -31.45
CA ASP A 109 -8.44 26.39 -31.63
C ASP A 109 -9.45 25.65 -32.52
N LEU A 110 -8.99 25.09 -33.65
CA LEU A 110 -9.86 24.34 -34.53
C LEU A 110 -10.40 23.09 -33.84
N ASN A 111 -9.56 22.34 -33.12
CA ASN A 111 -10.01 21.15 -32.41
C ASN A 111 -11.08 21.48 -31.37
N THR A 112 -10.83 22.50 -30.54
CA THR A 112 -11.75 22.98 -29.50
C THR A 112 -13.11 23.35 -30.10
N ALA A 113 -13.11 24.05 -31.23
CA ALA A 113 -14.34 24.39 -31.95
C ALA A 113 -15.07 23.12 -32.43
N LEU A 114 -14.37 22.21 -33.11
CA LEU A 114 -14.97 21.04 -33.75
C LEU A 114 -15.56 20.03 -32.75
N ILE A 115 -14.88 19.76 -31.63
CA ILE A 115 -15.34 18.76 -30.65
C ILE A 115 -16.62 19.17 -29.91
N THR A 116 -17.09 20.43 -30.07
CA THR A 116 -18.42 20.85 -29.58
C THR A 116 -19.57 20.23 -30.38
N ARG A 117 -19.29 19.71 -31.58
CA ARG A 117 -20.30 19.21 -32.53
C ARG A 117 -19.98 17.84 -33.10
N PHE A 118 -18.72 17.61 -33.41
CA PHE A 118 -18.26 16.41 -34.08
C PHE A 118 -17.65 15.45 -33.07
N ALA A 119 -17.93 14.15 -33.23
CA ALA A 119 -17.26 13.15 -32.44
C ALA A 119 -15.74 13.23 -32.71
N PRO A 120 -14.90 13.25 -31.67
CA PRO A 120 -13.46 13.17 -31.85
C PRO A 120 -13.09 11.83 -32.51
N VAL A 121 -11.90 11.78 -33.10
CA VAL A 121 -11.29 10.67 -33.86
C VAL A 121 -12.07 10.20 -35.11
N GLU A 122 -13.24 10.75 -35.37
CA GLU A 122 -13.98 10.52 -36.61
C GLU A 122 -13.63 11.58 -37.66
N LYS A 123 -13.43 11.14 -38.90
CA LYS A 123 -13.21 12.07 -40.01
C LYS A 123 -14.54 12.76 -40.37
N VAL A 124 -14.53 14.08 -40.41
CA VAL A 124 -15.68 14.91 -40.78
C VAL A 124 -15.36 15.84 -41.95
N GLU A 125 -16.38 16.18 -42.74
CA GLU A 125 -16.29 17.20 -43.79
C GLU A 125 -16.96 18.49 -43.32
N ILE A 126 -16.20 19.59 -43.30
CA ILE A 126 -16.66 20.90 -42.84
C ILE A 126 -16.58 21.95 -43.94
N GLU A 127 -17.33 23.04 -43.79
CA GLU A 127 -17.24 24.26 -44.59
C GLU A 127 -16.94 25.47 -43.70
N LEU A 128 -16.11 26.38 -44.20
CA LEU A 128 -15.69 27.61 -43.54
C LEU A 128 -16.08 28.82 -44.40
N ARG A 129 -16.50 29.91 -43.76
CA ARG A 129 -16.70 31.22 -44.43
C ARG A 129 -16.37 32.37 -43.49
N ILE A 130 -16.04 33.54 -44.03
CA ILE A 130 -16.01 34.78 -43.26
C ILE A 130 -17.38 35.45 -43.35
N ARG A 131 -17.93 35.81 -42.21
CA ARG A 131 -19.08 36.71 -42.06
C ARG A 131 -18.56 38.11 -41.75
N ALA A 132 -18.89 39.08 -42.59
CA ALA A 132 -18.55 40.48 -42.43
C ALA A 132 -19.78 41.27 -41.98
N VAL A 133 -19.68 41.88 -40.80
CA VAL A 133 -20.73 42.67 -40.15
C VAL A 133 -20.27 44.13 -40.11
N SER A 134 -21.17 45.07 -40.41
CA SER A 134 -20.85 46.50 -40.38
C SER A 134 -21.79 47.28 -39.46
N ASN A 135 -22.91 47.77 -39.97
CA ASN A 135 -23.99 48.45 -39.26
C ASN A 135 -25.20 47.50 -39.14
N GLU A 136 -26.00 47.61 -38.07
CA GLU A 136 -27.24 46.85 -37.86
C GLU A 136 -28.29 47.01 -38.97
N ASP A 137 -28.27 48.13 -39.68
CA ASP A 137 -29.16 48.41 -40.81
C ASP A 137 -28.73 47.73 -42.13
N LEU A 138 -27.53 47.12 -42.17
CA LEU A 138 -26.97 46.46 -43.35
C LEU A 138 -27.00 44.94 -43.21
N ALA A 139 -27.29 44.26 -44.31
CA ALA A 139 -27.18 42.81 -44.35
C ALA A 139 -25.72 42.37 -44.20
N ASP A 140 -25.51 41.28 -43.47
CA ASP A 140 -24.19 40.64 -43.37
C ASP A 140 -23.74 40.13 -44.73
N LEU A 141 -22.46 40.35 -45.05
CA LEU A 141 -21.84 39.86 -46.28
C LEU A 141 -20.92 38.68 -45.98
N TYR A 142 -20.75 37.78 -46.94
CA TYR A 142 -20.03 36.53 -46.73
C TYR A 142 -19.04 36.22 -47.85
N THR A 143 -17.91 35.60 -47.52
CA THR A 143 -17.08 34.94 -48.54
C THR A 143 -17.81 33.73 -49.13
N SER A 144 -17.34 33.25 -50.28
CA SER A 144 -17.70 31.90 -50.74
C SER A 144 -17.29 30.84 -49.69
N PRO A 145 -18.06 29.76 -49.51
CA PRO A 145 -17.66 28.67 -48.61
C PRO A 145 -16.39 27.96 -49.10
N PHE A 146 -15.54 27.57 -48.16
CA PHE A 146 -14.35 26.75 -48.38
C PHE A 146 -14.51 25.42 -47.63
N SER A 147 -14.39 24.27 -48.30
CA SER A 147 -14.54 22.95 -47.66
C SER A 147 -13.20 22.30 -47.29
N MET A 148 -13.17 21.50 -46.22
CA MET A 148 -12.04 20.64 -45.88
C MET A 148 -12.48 19.37 -45.13
N LYS A 149 -11.61 18.35 -45.12
CA LYS A 149 -11.77 17.14 -44.29
C LYS A 149 -10.83 17.20 -43.10
N VAL A 150 -11.36 16.89 -41.92
CA VAL A 150 -10.60 16.96 -40.67
C VAL A 150 -11.01 15.86 -39.73
N THR A 151 -10.04 15.27 -39.03
CA THR A 151 -10.26 14.36 -37.91
C THR A 151 -9.83 15.07 -36.63
N PRO A 152 -10.75 15.57 -35.78
CA PRO A 152 -10.40 16.17 -34.49
C PRO A 152 -9.87 15.11 -33.52
N TYR A 153 -9.02 15.51 -32.58
CA TYR A 153 -8.58 14.65 -31.47
C TYR A 153 -9.48 14.86 -30.24
N LEU A 154 -9.57 13.84 -29.40
CA LEU A 154 -10.21 13.97 -28.10
C LEU A 154 -9.27 14.72 -27.15
N ASP A 155 -9.68 15.90 -26.68
CA ASP A 155 -8.92 16.67 -25.69
C ASP A 155 -9.20 16.14 -24.28
N VAL A 156 -8.50 15.06 -23.91
CA VAL A 156 -8.53 14.50 -22.55
C VAL A 156 -7.34 15.00 -21.75
N PRO A 157 -7.55 15.45 -20.50
CA PRO A 157 -6.45 15.71 -19.58
C PRO A 157 -5.57 14.47 -19.43
N VAL A 158 -4.26 14.68 -19.38
CA VAL A 158 -3.30 13.62 -19.06
C VAL A 158 -3.61 13.12 -17.65
N PRO A 159 -3.89 11.83 -17.45
CA PRO A 159 -4.25 11.34 -16.14
C PRO A 159 -3.05 11.34 -15.16
N GLU A 160 -3.33 11.30 -13.86
CA GLU A 160 -2.26 11.17 -12.85
C GLU A 160 -1.70 9.74 -12.81
N ALA A 161 -2.57 8.74 -12.97
CA ALA A 161 -2.25 7.32 -13.07
C ALA A 161 -3.05 6.69 -14.22
N LEU A 162 -2.58 5.57 -14.76
CA LEU A 162 -3.31 4.82 -15.78
C LEU A 162 -3.29 3.34 -15.41
N PHE A 163 -4.46 2.72 -15.48
CA PHE A 163 -4.66 1.32 -15.19
C PHE A 163 -5.20 0.60 -16.42
N MET A 164 -4.68 -0.59 -16.70
CA MET A 164 -5.12 -1.46 -17.79
C MET A 164 -5.95 -2.63 -17.24
N THR A 165 -7.00 -3.02 -17.95
CA THR A 165 -7.85 -4.16 -17.58
C THR A 165 -8.46 -4.81 -18.81
N GLY A 166 -8.86 -6.08 -18.69
CA GLY A 166 -9.60 -6.83 -19.70
C GLY A 166 -9.06 -8.23 -19.97
N THR A 167 -9.80 -9.01 -20.75
CA THR A 167 -9.52 -10.42 -21.07
C THR A 167 -8.27 -10.64 -21.93
N ALA A 168 -7.71 -9.59 -22.53
CA ALA A 168 -6.37 -9.66 -23.13
C ALA A 168 -5.27 -9.83 -22.07
N THR A 169 -5.52 -9.42 -20.83
CA THR A 169 -4.59 -9.51 -19.71
C THR A 169 -4.94 -10.69 -18.80
N SER A 170 -4.00 -11.12 -17.95
CA SER A 170 -4.22 -12.23 -17.00
C SER A 170 -5.24 -11.91 -15.88
N VAL A 171 -5.65 -10.64 -15.72
CA VAL A 171 -6.56 -10.22 -14.64
C VAL A 171 -8.02 -10.11 -15.05
N GLY A 172 -8.35 -10.29 -16.34
CA GLY A 172 -9.70 -10.06 -16.84
C GLY A 172 -10.17 -8.63 -16.57
N PHE A 173 -11.49 -8.43 -16.44
CA PHE A 173 -12.08 -7.15 -16.06
C PHE A 173 -12.25 -6.96 -14.55
N ASP A 174 -11.86 -7.96 -13.75
CA ASP A 174 -12.09 -7.98 -12.30
C ASP A 174 -11.02 -7.20 -11.52
N ASN A 175 -9.83 -6.99 -12.11
CA ASN A 175 -8.77 -6.21 -11.49
C ASN A 175 -8.10 -5.26 -12.48
N LEU A 176 -7.28 -4.37 -11.94
CA LEU A 176 -6.61 -3.29 -12.64
C LEU A 176 -5.09 -3.45 -12.55
N LEU A 177 -4.39 -3.25 -13.66
CA LEU A 177 -2.92 -3.27 -13.74
C LEU A 177 -2.39 -1.86 -13.92
N SER A 178 -1.66 -1.34 -12.94
CA SER A 178 -1.02 -0.03 -13.04
C SER A 178 0.07 -0.01 -14.12
N ALA A 179 0.12 1.09 -14.88
CA ALA A 179 1.19 1.40 -15.83
C ALA A 179 2.20 2.38 -15.20
N GLY A 180 3.47 2.25 -15.58
CA GLY A 180 4.50 3.22 -15.19
C GLY A 180 4.35 4.52 -15.98
N LYS A 181 4.52 5.67 -15.33
CA LYS A 181 4.38 7.00 -15.93
C LYS A 181 5.75 7.67 -16.14
N ASP A 182 5.97 8.22 -17.33
CA ASP A 182 7.08 9.12 -17.66
C ASP A 182 6.53 10.32 -18.45
N GLY A 183 6.41 11.47 -17.78
CA GLY A 183 5.71 12.63 -18.33
C GLY A 183 4.25 12.30 -18.68
N ASP A 184 3.91 12.47 -19.97
CA ASP A 184 2.56 12.22 -20.51
C ASP A 184 2.42 10.82 -21.15
N VAL A 185 3.39 9.93 -20.89
CA VAL A 185 3.45 8.59 -21.46
C VAL A 185 3.32 7.54 -20.36
N PHE A 186 2.42 6.59 -20.57
CA PHE A 186 2.22 5.43 -19.70
C PHE A 186 2.69 4.17 -20.39
N THR A 187 3.52 3.38 -19.71
CA THR A 187 4.12 2.16 -20.26
C THR A 187 3.86 0.97 -19.35
N LYS A 188 3.52 -0.17 -19.96
CA LYS A 188 3.39 -1.45 -19.27
C LYS A 188 4.01 -2.55 -20.13
N TYR A 189 4.86 -3.37 -19.52
CA TYR A 189 5.30 -4.63 -20.12
C TYR A 189 4.53 -5.76 -19.48
N LEU A 190 3.81 -6.56 -20.26
CA LEU A 190 2.99 -7.67 -19.75
C LEU A 190 2.71 -8.70 -20.85
N GLN A 191 2.20 -9.87 -20.45
CA GLN A 191 1.70 -10.83 -21.42
C GLN A 191 0.30 -10.44 -21.89
N LEU A 192 0.09 -10.40 -23.21
CA LEU A 192 -1.21 -10.21 -23.84
C LEU A 192 -1.65 -11.50 -24.54
N THR A 193 -2.95 -11.79 -24.45
CA THR A 193 -3.60 -12.94 -25.06
C THR A 193 -4.34 -12.52 -26.33
N LYS A 194 -4.03 -13.19 -27.45
CA LYS A 194 -4.68 -12.98 -28.74
C LYS A 194 -6.20 -13.04 -28.64
N ASP A 195 -6.86 -12.17 -29.39
CA ASP A 195 -8.31 -12.00 -29.44
C ASP A 195 -8.97 -11.52 -28.14
N GLY A 196 -8.20 -11.31 -27.06
CA GLY A 196 -8.72 -10.74 -25.82
C GLY A 196 -9.02 -9.24 -25.94
N PHE A 197 -9.86 -8.74 -25.05
CA PHE A 197 -10.29 -7.34 -25.01
C PHE A 197 -9.61 -6.58 -23.89
N PHE A 198 -9.43 -5.28 -24.03
CA PHE A 198 -8.89 -4.43 -22.97
C PHE A 198 -9.35 -2.98 -23.09
N ARG A 199 -9.19 -2.24 -21.98
CA ARG A 199 -9.35 -0.80 -21.90
C ARG A 199 -8.46 -0.24 -20.78
N PHE A 200 -8.42 1.08 -20.68
CA PHE A 200 -7.76 1.75 -19.58
C PHE A 200 -8.71 2.61 -18.74
N THR A 201 -8.30 2.94 -17.53
CA THR A 201 -8.95 3.94 -16.68
C THR A 201 -7.93 4.76 -15.89
N ASP A 202 -8.28 5.98 -15.49
CA ASP A 202 -7.42 6.88 -14.71
C ASP A 202 -7.49 6.66 -13.20
N LYS A 203 -8.46 5.88 -12.71
CA LYS A 203 -8.69 5.62 -11.29
C LYS A 203 -9.12 4.19 -11.05
N GLU A 204 -8.91 3.71 -9.83
CA GLU A 204 -9.34 2.37 -9.43
C GLU A 204 -10.85 2.22 -9.29
N SER A 205 -11.56 3.33 -9.08
CA SER A 205 -13.03 3.38 -9.00
C SER A 205 -13.53 4.71 -9.54
N ASP A 206 -14.69 4.67 -10.22
CA ASP A 206 -15.35 5.84 -10.85
C ASP A 206 -14.43 6.68 -11.75
N GLY A 207 -13.48 6.02 -12.42
CA GLY A 207 -12.54 6.64 -13.34
C GLY A 207 -13.11 6.87 -14.73
N PHE A 208 -12.52 7.83 -15.45
CA PHE A 208 -12.73 7.98 -16.88
C PHE A 208 -12.18 6.73 -17.60
N THR A 209 -12.94 6.21 -18.57
CA THR A 209 -12.54 5.03 -19.34
C THR A 209 -11.93 5.45 -20.68
N TYR A 210 -10.72 4.97 -20.95
CA TYR A 210 -10.05 5.12 -22.23
C TYR A 210 -10.17 3.80 -23.01
N ASN A 211 -11.16 3.74 -23.89
CA ASN A 211 -11.50 2.59 -24.74
C ASN A 211 -11.24 2.92 -26.23
N PHE A 212 -11.72 2.10 -27.15
CA PHE A 212 -11.49 2.30 -28.58
C PHE A 212 -11.99 3.68 -29.03
N GLY A 213 -11.20 4.37 -29.86
CA GLY A 213 -11.48 5.73 -30.31
C GLY A 213 -11.07 6.84 -29.33
N LYS A 214 -10.37 6.53 -28.24
CA LYS A 214 -9.81 7.54 -27.32
C LYS A 214 -8.37 7.97 -27.66
N PHE A 215 -7.79 7.41 -28.72
CA PHE A 215 -6.49 7.78 -29.27
C PHE A 215 -6.62 8.01 -30.78
N ALA A 216 -5.92 9.01 -31.30
CA ALA A 216 -5.93 9.36 -32.73
C ALA A 216 -5.10 8.39 -33.58
N SER A 217 -4.02 7.84 -33.01
CA SER A 217 -3.17 6.84 -33.66
C SER A 217 -3.18 5.54 -32.87
N LEU A 218 -3.41 4.41 -33.55
CA LEU A 218 -3.49 3.08 -32.97
C LEU A 218 -2.51 2.13 -33.65
N SER A 219 -1.92 1.22 -32.88
CA SER A 219 -1.11 0.12 -33.42
C SER A 219 -1.94 -0.83 -34.28
N SER A 220 -1.31 -1.44 -35.29
CA SER A 220 -1.99 -2.30 -36.28
C SER A 220 -2.49 -3.63 -35.71
N ASN A 221 -2.02 -4.03 -34.53
CA ASN A 221 -2.41 -5.23 -33.80
C ASN A 221 -3.57 -4.98 -32.81
N ILE A 222 -4.37 -3.92 -33.03
CA ILE A 222 -5.55 -3.59 -32.25
C ILE A 222 -6.68 -3.15 -33.18
N VAL A 223 -7.90 -3.60 -32.90
CA VAL A 223 -9.12 -3.17 -33.59
C VAL A 223 -10.23 -2.86 -32.57
N ALA A 224 -11.36 -2.34 -33.03
CA ALA A 224 -12.55 -2.20 -32.18
C ALA A 224 -13.08 -3.58 -31.80
N ALA A 225 -13.48 -3.77 -30.53
CA ALA A 225 -14.07 -5.03 -30.07
C ALA A 225 -15.52 -5.23 -30.53
N GLU A 226 -16.20 -4.16 -31.00
CA GLU A 226 -17.62 -4.17 -31.37
C GLU A 226 -18.56 -4.61 -30.22
N ASP A 227 -18.16 -4.35 -28.97
CA ASP A 227 -18.96 -4.57 -27.77
C ASP A 227 -19.62 -3.27 -27.27
N GLU A 228 -20.54 -3.40 -26.31
CA GLU A 228 -21.31 -2.27 -25.76
C GLU A 228 -20.40 -1.21 -25.11
N ASP A 229 -19.26 -1.66 -24.57
CA ASP A 229 -18.27 -0.82 -23.88
C ASP A 229 -17.21 -0.22 -24.83
N SER A 230 -17.29 -0.50 -26.13
CA SER A 230 -16.33 -0.04 -27.15
C SER A 230 -14.86 -0.34 -26.80
N ASN A 231 -14.57 -1.53 -26.28
CA ASN A 231 -13.22 -1.93 -25.88
C ASN A 231 -12.26 -2.08 -27.07
N PHE A 232 -10.96 -2.10 -26.77
CA PHE A 232 -9.96 -2.55 -27.73
C PHE A 232 -9.98 -4.07 -27.81
N LYS A 233 -9.84 -4.64 -29.02
CA LYS A 233 -9.54 -6.05 -29.23
C LYS A 233 -8.09 -6.19 -29.69
N PHE A 234 -7.30 -6.96 -28.96
CA PHE A 234 -5.93 -7.28 -29.31
C PHE A 234 -5.88 -8.39 -30.38
N THR A 235 -5.17 -8.15 -31.49
CA THR A 235 -5.10 -9.08 -32.64
C THR A 235 -3.71 -9.67 -32.88
N GLY A 236 -2.70 -9.24 -32.11
CA GLY A 236 -1.37 -9.83 -32.14
C GLY A 236 -1.33 -11.25 -31.58
N GLU A 237 -0.24 -11.98 -31.85
CA GLU A 237 -0.02 -13.31 -31.26
C GLU A 237 0.15 -13.22 -29.74
N THR A 238 -0.29 -14.24 -29.01
CA THR A 238 -0.11 -14.29 -27.55
C THR A 238 1.36 -14.24 -27.19
N GLY A 239 1.74 -13.34 -26.28
CA GLY A 239 3.13 -13.13 -25.90
C GLY A 239 3.32 -11.86 -25.08
N TRP A 240 4.57 -11.49 -24.84
CA TRP A 240 4.91 -10.27 -24.12
C TRP A 240 4.95 -9.04 -25.02
N TYR A 241 4.37 -7.94 -24.54
CA TYR A 241 4.30 -6.68 -25.27
C TYR A 241 4.65 -5.50 -24.39
N GLU A 242 5.23 -4.48 -25.01
CA GLU A 242 5.22 -3.10 -24.52
C GLU A 242 3.90 -2.46 -24.95
N VAL A 243 3.05 -2.14 -23.99
CA VAL A 243 1.86 -1.31 -24.18
C VAL A 243 2.22 0.10 -23.76
N LYS A 244 2.17 1.04 -24.71
CA LYS A 244 2.53 2.45 -24.50
C LYS A 244 1.38 3.36 -24.91
N ALA A 245 0.78 4.05 -23.93
CA ALA A 245 -0.23 5.08 -24.13
C ALA A 245 0.41 6.46 -23.99
N ASP A 246 0.54 7.18 -25.10
CA ASP A 246 1.15 8.50 -25.19
C ASP A 246 0.06 9.56 -25.36
N PHE A 247 -0.27 10.26 -24.27
CA PHE A 247 -1.32 11.26 -24.26
C PHE A 247 -0.89 12.56 -24.94
N ALA A 248 0.41 12.87 -24.95
CA ALA A 248 0.92 14.03 -25.68
C ALA A 248 0.70 13.87 -27.19
N ASN A 249 0.99 12.68 -27.73
CA ASN A 249 0.81 12.36 -29.14
C ASN A 249 -0.59 11.84 -29.50
N SER A 250 -1.46 11.55 -28.52
CA SER A 250 -2.73 10.83 -28.69
C SER A 250 -2.53 9.50 -29.43
N GLU A 251 -1.55 8.71 -28.97
CA GLU A 251 -1.13 7.46 -29.61
C GLU A 251 -1.15 6.29 -28.63
N LEU A 252 -1.67 5.15 -29.09
CA LEU A 252 -1.55 3.86 -28.41
C LEU A 252 -0.72 2.90 -29.26
N THR A 253 0.49 2.58 -28.80
CA THR A 253 1.41 1.62 -29.43
C THR A 253 1.45 0.31 -28.65
N ILE A 254 1.38 -0.84 -29.32
CA ILE A 254 1.61 -2.16 -28.72
C ILE A 254 2.71 -2.89 -29.50
N ALA A 255 3.93 -2.90 -28.96
CA ALA A 255 5.10 -3.48 -29.63
C ALA A 255 5.48 -4.83 -29.00
N PRO A 256 5.75 -5.89 -29.79
CA PRO A 256 6.18 -7.17 -29.23
C PRO A 256 7.52 -7.01 -28.52
N TYR A 257 7.65 -7.58 -27.32
CA TYR A 257 8.93 -7.68 -26.65
C TYR A 257 9.74 -8.82 -27.29
N MET A 258 10.91 -8.48 -27.82
CA MET A 258 11.75 -9.40 -28.58
C MET A 258 12.93 -9.87 -27.73
N VAL A 259 13.19 -11.18 -27.70
CA VAL A 259 14.44 -11.76 -27.18
C VAL A 259 15.18 -12.37 -28.36
N GLY A 260 16.32 -11.79 -28.70
CA GLY A 260 17.00 -12.08 -29.97
C GLY A 260 16.13 -11.69 -31.18
N ALA A 261 15.79 -12.66 -32.03
CA ALA A 261 15.01 -12.46 -33.25
C ALA A 261 13.56 -12.94 -33.17
N VAL A 262 13.10 -13.37 -31.99
CA VAL A 262 11.74 -13.90 -31.78
C VAL A 262 10.99 -13.12 -30.70
N THR A 263 9.67 -13.03 -30.85
CA THR A 263 8.80 -12.51 -29.79
C THR A 263 8.93 -13.40 -28.56
N TYR A 264 9.11 -12.79 -27.40
CA TYR A 264 9.12 -13.50 -26.13
C TYR A 264 7.71 -13.97 -25.78
N THR A 265 7.51 -15.28 -25.75
CA THR A 265 6.17 -15.89 -25.60
C THR A 265 6.03 -16.77 -24.37
N HIS A 266 7.12 -17.10 -23.68
CA HIS A 266 7.12 -18.08 -22.59
C HIS A 266 7.79 -17.53 -21.35
N ASN A 267 7.23 -17.84 -20.18
CA ASN A 267 7.85 -17.52 -18.89
C ASN A 267 9.06 -18.44 -18.63
N PRO A 268 10.13 -17.96 -17.98
CA PRO A 268 11.33 -18.76 -17.77
C PRO A 268 11.07 -19.88 -16.75
N ALA A 269 11.70 -21.04 -16.89
CA ALA A 269 11.55 -22.12 -15.92
C ALA A 269 12.14 -21.75 -14.54
N GLU A 270 13.16 -20.88 -14.54
CA GLU A 270 13.89 -20.47 -13.34
C GLU A 270 13.94 -18.94 -13.28
N VAL A 271 13.80 -18.40 -12.07
CA VAL A 271 13.98 -16.98 -11.78
C VAL A 271 14.82 -16.87 -10.52
N PHE A 272 15.75 -15.92 -10.48
CA PHE A 272 16.65 -15.68 -9.36
C PHE A 272 16.45 -14.26 -8.83
N LEU A 273 16.45 -14.10 -7.51
CA LEU A 273 16.45 -12.79 -6.87
C LEU A 273 17.89 -12.35 -6.63
N VAL A 274 18.32 -11.31 -7.34
CA VAL A 274 19.70 -10.80 -7.34
C VAL A 274 19.71 -9.43 -6.71
N GLY A 275 20.71 -9.11 -5.89
CA GLY A 275 20.81 -7.80 -5.28
C GLY A 275 21.86 -7.77 -4.17
N ASP A 276 21.83 -6.74 -3.33
CA ASP A 276 22.71 -6.61 -2.17
C ASP A 276 21.96 -6.75 -0.84
N TYR A 277 20.83 -7.47 -0.86
CA TYR A 277 19.81 -7.49 0.18
C TYR A 277 20.12 -8.31 1.42
N ASN A 278 21.07 -9.24 1.35
CA ASN A 278 21.40 -10.14 2.44
C ASN A 278 22.91 -10.40 2.44
N ALA A 279 23.56 -10.34 3.61
CA ALA A 279 24.99 -10.59 3.76
C ALA A 279 25.39 -12.04 3.43
N ASP A 280 24.46 -12.98 3.55
CA ASP A 280 24.67 -14.40 3.23
C ASP A 280 24.59 -14.68 1.72
N VAL A 281 24.10 -13.72 0.92
CA VAL A 281 23.98 -13.82 -0.53
C VAL A 281 25.04 -12.93 -1.18
N PRO A 282 25.94 -13.49 -2.03
CA PRO A 282 26.92 -12.66 -2.75
C PRO A 282 26.24 -11.58 -3.59
N ALA A 283 26.58 -10.32 -3.28
CA ALA A 283 25.94 -9.17 -3.90
C ALA A 283 26.13 -9.18 -5.43
N TRP A 284 25.05 -8.93 -6.17
CA TRP A 284 25.05 -8.79 -7.63
C TRP A 284 25.61 -10.00 -8.39
N SER A 285 25.43 -11.21 -7.85
CA SER A 285 25.90 -12.46 -8.44
C SER A 285 24.74 -13.41 -8.79
N PRO A 286 24.17 -13.33 -10.02
CA PRO A 286 23.05 -14.19 -10.43
C PRO A 286 23.34 -15.69 -10.27
N ASP A 287 24.54 -16.13 -10.63
CA ASP A 287 24.99 -17.53 -10.57
C ASP A 287 25.05 -18.08 -9.14
N ASN A 288 25.09 -17.21 -8.13
CA ASN A 288 25.09 -17.54 -6.70
C ASN A 288 23.87 -17.00 -5.95
N SER A 289 22.88 -16.48 -6.68
CA SER A 289 21.67 -15.93 -6.09
C SER A 289 20.64 -17.03 -5.84
N PRO A 290 19.82 -16.95 -4.78
CA PRO A 290 18.71 -17.85 -4.54
C PRO A 290 17.72 -17.89 -5.71
N GLN A 291 17.34 -19.11 -6.12
CA GLN A 291 16.24 -19.33 -7.05
C GLN A 291 14.90 -19.10 -6.36
N MET A 292 14.00 -18.38 -7.02
CA MET A 292 12.62 -18.19 -6.59
C MET A 292 11.79 -19.45 -6.88
N THR A 293 10.82 -19.73 -6.02
CA THR A 293 9.86 -20.83 -6.21
C THR A 293 8.80 -20.44 -7.21
N GLN A 294 8.65 -21.19 -8.30
CA GLN A 294 7.53 -21.03 -9.23
C GLN A 294 6.23 -21.53 -8.57
N LYS A 295 5.23 -20.66 -8.46
CA LYS A 295 3.91 -20.97 -7.88
C LYS A 295 2.91 -21.40 -8.94
N SER A 296 2.99 -20.77 -10.11
CA SER A 296 2.29 -21.14 -11.33
C SER A 296 3.06 -20.57 -12.52
N GLU A 297 2.66 -20.88 -13.76
CA GLU A 297 3.32 -20.33 -14.95
C GLU A 297 3.34 -18.79 -14.89
N GLY A 298 4.55 -18.20 -14.93
CA GLY A 298 4.75 -16.75 -14.84
C GLY A 298 4.68 -16.13 -13.45
N LEU A 299 4.43 -16.90 -12.39
CA LEU A 299 4.34 -16.40 -11.01
C LEU A 299 5.40 -17.06 -10.12
N TYR A 300 6.28 -16.27 -9.54
CA TYR A 300 7.40 -16.71 -8.72
C TYR A 300 7.41 -16.00 -7.39
N SER A 301 7.81 -16.67 -6.32
CA SER A 301 8.00 -16.04 -5.01
C SER A 301 9.26 -16.52 -4.31
N ILE A 302 9.81 -15.67 -3.45
CA ILE A 302 10.84 -16.05 -2.49
C ILE A 302 10.58 -15.35 -1.15
N GLU A 303 10.81 -16.07 -0.06
CA GLU A 303 10.83 -15.52 1.28
C GLU A 303 12.29 -15.32 1.68
N THR A 304 12.67 -14.08 2.00
CA THR A 304 14.05 -13.77 2.39
C THR A 304 14.13 -12.51 3.25
N THR A 305 15.20 -12.39 4.01
CA THR A 305 15.52 -11.16 4.74
C THR A 305 16.09 -10.13 3.77
N ILE A 306 15.56 -8.91 3.81
CA ILE A 306 16.02 -7.78 3.03
C ILE A 306 16.50 -6.73 4.01
N LYS A 307 17.78 -6.32 3.88
CA LYS A 307 18.33 -5.22 4.66
C LYS A 307 17.73 -3.87 4.24
N ASP A 308 17.78 -2.90 5.13
CA ASP A 308 17.40 -1.53 4.81
C ASP A 308 18.31 -0.90 3.75
N GLY A 309 17.72 -0.13 2.83
CA GLY A 309 18.44 0.49 1.70
C GLY A 309 18.93 -0.49 0.63
N ALA A 310 18.47 -1.75 0.62
CA ALA A 310 18.84 -2.74 -0.38
C ALA A 310 18.36 -2.37 -1.80
N MET A 311 19.02 -2.95 -2.78
CA MET A 311 18.65 -2.93 -4.19
C MET A 311 18.51 -4.35 -4.73
N LEU A 312 17.45 -4.58 -5.50
CA LEU A 312 17.06 -5.89 -6.02
C LEU A 312 16.86 -5.87 -7.54
N LYS A 313 16.98 -7.04 -8.16
CA LYS A 313 16.59 -7.38 -9.54
C LYS A 313 16.14 -8.83 -9.62
N PHE A 314 15.43 -9.15 -10.69
CA PHE A 314 15.08 -10.52 -11.06
C PHE A 314 15.81 -10.94 -12.32
N VAL A 315 16.26 -12.19 -12.39
CA VAL A 315 16.97 -12.71 -13.57
C VAL A 315 16.42 -14.08 -13.93
N GLY A 316 16.07 -14.31 -15.19
CA GLY A 316 15.47 -15.55 -15.71
C GLY A 316 16.47 -16.64 -16.09
N GLN A 317 17.74 -16.48 -15.70
CA GLN A 317 18.82 -17.45 -15.88
C GLN A 317 19.90 -17.21 -14.80
N PRO A 318 20.75 -18.21 -14.46
CA PRO A 318 21.82 -18.04 -13.48
C PRO A 318 23.03 -17.32 -14.09
N SER A 319 22.80 -16.16 -14.70
CA SER A 319 23.79 -15.22 -15.25
C SER A 319 23.12 -13.93 -15.73
N TRP A 320 23.87 -12.84 -15.84
CA TRP A 320 23.36 -11.65 -16.54
C TRP A 320 23.16 -11.97 -18.03
N GLY A 321 21.93 -11.81 -18.50
CA GLY A 321 21.50 -12.24 -19.83
C GLY A 321 20.39 -11.35 -20.35
N ASP A 322 19.59 -11.86 -21.29
CA ASP A 322 18.49 -11.08 -21.89
C ASP A 322 17.21 -11.08 -21.06
N LEU A 323 17.06 -12.06 -20.16
CA LEU A 323 15.97 -12.12 -19.20
C LEU A 323 16.43 -11.51 -17.89
N ASP A 324 16.45 -10.18 -17.81
CA ASP A 324 16.60 -9.44 -16.56
C ASP A 324 15.48 -8.41 -16.42
N TRP A 325 14.95 -8.34 -15.21
CA TRP A 325 13.87 -7.44 -14.84
C TRP A 325 14.22 -6.67 -13.58
N GLY A 326 13.70 -5.46 -13.50
CA GLY A 326 13.84 -4.58 -12.34
C GLY A 326 12.75 -3.53 -12.38
N ASN A 327 12.90 -2.44 -11.64
CA ASN A 327 11.93 -1.37 -11.63
C ASN A 327 11.86 -0.69 -13.01
N LEU A 328 10.66 -0.49 -13.55
CA LEU A 328 10.46 0.12 -14.86
C LEU A 328 11.09 1.52 -14.93
N GLY A 329 11.83 1.79 -16.01
CA GLY A 329 12.50 3.07 -16.29
C GLY A 329 13.87 3.16 -15.61
N GLY A 330 13.88 3.40 -14.30
CA GLY A 330 15.09 3.60 -13.50
C GLY A 330 14.96 3.01 -12.10
N ASP A 331 15.89 3.36 -11.20
CA ASP A 331 15.87 2.85 -9.83
C ASP A 331 14.62 3.34 -9.09
N GLY A 332 13.91 2.44 -8.40
CA GLY A 332 12.72 2.81 -7.65
C GLY A 332 11.92 1.63 -7.11
N ALA A 333 10.79 1.93 -6.46
CA ALA A 333 9.90 0.96 -5.79
C ALA A 333 8.48 0.97 -6.40
N GLY A 334 8.37 1.12 -7.73
CA GLY A 334 7.09 1.38 -8.40
C GLY A 334 6.17 0.16 -8.58
N GLY A 335 6.59 -1.05 -8.19
CA GLY A 335 5.81 -2.29 -8.32
C GLY A 335 5.59 -2.78 -9.77
N VAL A 336 6.02 -2.01 -10.77
CA VAL A 336 5.94 -2.36 -12.20
C VAL A 336 7.32 -2.70 -12.72
N ILE A 337 7.46 -3.84 -13.41
CA ILE A 337 8.75 -4.27 -13.96
C ILE A 337 9.00 -3.72 -15.36
N GLY A 338 10.26 -3.43 -15.65
CA GLY A 338 10.78 -3.26 -17.01
C GLY A 338 11.68 -4.45 -17.39
N PRO A 339 11.70 -4.87 -18.66
CA PRO A 339 12.70 -5.81 -19.16
C PRO A 339 14.06 -5.14 -19.37
N LYS A 340 15.06 -5.92 -19.81
CA LYS A 340 16.41 -5.45 -20.14
C LYS A 340 16.44 -4.16 -20.93
N GLY A 341 17.27 -3.21 -20.48
CA GLY A 341 17.44 -1.90 -21.12
C GLY A 341 16.28 -0.94 -20.89
N LYS A 342 15.24 -1.37 -20.15
CA LYS A 342 14.06 -0.59 -19.78
C LYS A 342 13.82 -0.60 -18.27
N ASN A 343 14.76 -1.13 -17.49
CA ASN A 343 14.68 -1.19 -16.04
C ASN A 343 15.90 -0.57 -15.34
N GLY A 344 15.67 -0.14 -14.09
CA GLY A 344 16.68 0.05 -13.06
C GLY A 344 16.51 -0.94 -11.91
N ASN A 345 17.21 -0.67 -10.81
CA ASN A 345 17.15 -1.48 -9.60
C ASN A 345 15.85 -1.24 -8.84
N ILE A 346 15.32 -2.31 -8.23
CA ILE A 346 14.22 -2.18 -7.28
C ILE A 346 14.82 -1.70 -5.96
N THR A 347 14.50 -0.48 -5.55
CA THR A 347 14.96 0.07 -4.27
C THR A 347 14.07 -0.41 -3.13
N PHE A 348 14.68 -0.69 -1.98
CA PHE A 348 13.96 -1.16 -0.80
C PHE A 348 14.38 -0.38 0.46
N ASP A 349 13.38 0.08 1.23
CA ASP A 349 13.52 0.88 2.46
C ASP A 349 12.43 0.47 3.46
N GLY A 350 12.49 -0.78 3.92
CA GLY A 350 11.51 -1.38 4.85
C GLY A 350 12.09 -1.85 6.18
N GLY A 351 13.40 -1.67 6.40
CA GLY A 351 14.11 -2.22 7.56
C GLY A 351 14.52 -3.69 7.41
N ASP A 352 15.46 -4.12 8.26
CA ASP A 352 16.10 -5.44 8.29
C ASP A 352 15.14 -6.58 8.73
N LYS A 353 14.12 -6.88 7.92
CA LYS A 353 13.09 -7.89 8.19
C LYS A 353 13.00 -8.92 7.08
N THR A 354 12.15 -9.92 7.28
CA THR A 354 11.83 -10.95 6.29
C THR A 354 10.59 -10.57 5.49
N TYR A 355 10.69 -10.76 4.18
CA TYR A 355 9.66 -10.39 3.21
C TYR A 355 9.37 -11.55 2.27
N ILE A 356 8.13 -11.62 1.81
CA ILE A 356 7.73 -12.40 0.65
C ILE A 356 7.81 -11.47 -0.56
N ILE A 357 8.73 -11.78 -1.47
CA ILE A 357 8.90 -11.08 -2.73
C ILE A 357 8.23 -11.91 -3.82
N THR A 358 7.28 -11.32 -4.54
CA THR A 358 6.56 -11.97 -5.63
C THR A 358 6.86 -11.28 -6.95
N LEU A 359 7.16 -12.05 -7.98
CA LEU A 359 7.28 -11.61 -9.37
C LEU A 359 6.15 -12.25 -10.19
N ASP A 360 5.31 -11.42 -10.82
CA ASP A 360 4.28 -11.86 -11.75
C ASP A 360 4.59 -11.32 -13.15
N LEU A 361 5.17 -12.19 -13.97
CA LEU A 361 5.53 -11.91 -15.35
C LEU A 361 4.30 -11.78 -16.26
N ASN A 362 3.18 -12.43 -15.93
CA ASN A 362 1.96 -12.29 -16.74
C ASN A 362 1.38 -10.88 -16.58
N LYS A 363 1.46 -10.32 -15.37
CA LYS A 363 0.99 -8.96 -15.04
C LYS A 363 2.03 -7.87 -15.25
N GLY A 364 3.31 -8.20 -15.35
CA GLY A 364 4.37 -7.20 -15.40
C GLY A 364 4.54 -6.45 -14.08
N THR A 365 4.49 -7.16 -12.97
CA THR A 365 4.52 -6.57 -11.63
C THR A 365 5.41 -7.35 -10.67
N TYR A 366 5.83 -6.68 -9.60
CA TYR A 366 6.41 -7.32 -8.41
C TYR A 366 5.79 -6.74 -7.14
N THR A 367 5.78 -7.52 -6.06
CA THR A 367 5.44 -7.06 -4.71
C THR A 367 6.52 -7.49 -3.72
N ILE A 368 6.66 -6.71 -2.64
CA ILE A 368 7.53 -7.01 -1.51
C ILE A 368 6.69 -6.76 -0.25
N GLU A 369 6.31 -7.82 0.44
CA GLU A 369 5.38 -7.77 1.57
C GLU A 369 6.06 -8.36 2.81
N GLU A 370 5.93 -7.72 3.98
CA GLU A 370 6.47 -8.26 5.23
C GLU A 370 5.84 -9.64 5.47
N ALA A 371 6.67 -10.64 5.74
CA ALA A 371 6.21 -12.01 5.90
C ALA A 371 5.35 -12.13 7.18
N ALA A 372 4.09 -12.58 7.03
CA ALA A 372 3.19 -12.84 8.15
C ALA A 372 2.27 -14.05 7.92
N ILE A 373 1.79 -14.63 9.01
CA ILE A 373 0.67 -15.59 9.03
C ILE A 373 -0.41 -15.03 9.96
N TYR A 374 -1.67 -15.14 9.59
CA TYR A 374 -2.81 -14.63 10.35
C TYR A 374 -3.58 -15.77 10.99
N ILE A 375 -4.15 -15.56 12.18
CA ILE A 375 -5.00 -16.52 12.90
C ILE A 375 -6.42 -15.95 13.07
N VAL A 376 -7.43 -16.76 12.79
CA VAL A 376 -8.87 -16.42 12.88
C VAL A 376 -9.65 -17.66 13.34
N GLY A 377 -10.73 -17.48 14.09
CA GLY A 377 -11.47 -18.59 14.68
C GLY A 377 -12.39 -18.22 15.84
N SER A 378 -13.37 -19.07 16.14
CA SER A 378 -14.27 -18.88 17.30
C SER A 378 -13.52 -18.87 18.64
N ALA A 379 -12.34 -19.50 18.70
CA ALA A 379 -11.44 -19.48 19.85
C ALA A 379 -10.73 -18.12 20.05
N THR A 380 -10.56 -17.30 19.01
CA THR A 380 -9.78 -16.06 19.07
C THR A 380 -10.64 -14.86 19.48
N GLU A 381 -10.02 -13.70 19.72
CA GLU A 381 -10.75 -12.43 19.90
C GLU A 381 -11.36 -11.91 18.59
N ALA A 382 -10.80 -12.29 17.44
CA ALA A 382 -11.31 -11.92 16.12
C ALA A 382 -12.58 -12.68 15.72
N GLY A 383 -12.84 -13.85 16.31
CA GLY A 383 -13.91 -14.72 15.80
C GLY A 383 -13.60 -15.20 14.38
N TRP A 384 -14.63 -15.58 13.61
CA TRP A 384 -14.51 -15.90 12.18
C TRP A 384 -14.61 -14.66 11.29
N ASP A 385 -13.86 -13.61 11.62
CA ASP A 385 -13.76 -12.35 10.87
C ASP A 385 -12.35 -12.22 10.27
N ILE A 386 -12.24 -12.44 8.95
CA ILE A 386 -10.94 -12.48 8.25
C ILE A 386 -10.31 -11.09 8.09
N ASP A 387 -11.11 -10.03 8.09
CA ASP A 387 -10.62 -8.65 8.01
C ASP A 387 -9.96 -8.23 9.33
N ASN A 388 -10.42 -8.83 10.43
CA ASN A 388 -9.88 -8.64 11.78
C ASN A 388 -8.94 -9.77 12.24
N ALA A 389 -8.45 -10.62 11.32
CA ALA A 389 -7.55 -11.72 11.65
C ALA A 389 -6.28 -11.21 12.39
N ILE A 390 -5.84 -11.97 13.39
CA ILE A 390 -4.73 -11.60 14.29
C ILE A 390 -3.40 -12.01 13.65
N GLU A 391 -2.41 -11.12 13.63
CA GLU A 391 -1.14 -11.35 12.95
C GLU A 391 -0.11 -12.12 13.83
N LEU A 392 0.48 -13.17 13.26
CA LEU A 392 1.71 -13.82 13.70
C LEU A 392 2.84 -13.36 12.78
N LYS A 393 3.81 -12.66 13.35
CA LYS A 393 4.95 -12.13 12.59
C LYS A 393 6.07 -13.15 12.50
N TRP A 394 6.78 -13.14 11.38
CA TRP A 394 8.00 -13.92 11.25
C TRP A 394 9.05 -13.51 12.29
N ARG A 395 9.62 -14.49 12.99
CA ARG A 395 10.70 -14.33 13.96
C ARG A 395 11.90 -15.13 13.49
N SER A 396 12.86 -14.47 12.85
CA SER A 396 14.04 -15.10 12.26
C SER A 396 14.86 -15.90 13.26
N GLY A 397 15.06 -15.39 14.49
CA GLY A 397 15.77 -16.09 15.55
C GLY A 397 15.04 -17.34 16.11
N GLN A 398 13.79 -17.55 15.72
CA GLN A 398 12.98 -18.74 16.03
C GLN A 398 12.74 -19.60 14.78
N ASN A 399 13.05 -19.08 13.59
CA ASN A 399 12.69 -19.65 12.30
C ASN A 399 11.18 -20.00 12.19
N ALA A 400 10.32 -19.13 12.70
CA ALA A 400 8.86 -19.36 12.74
C ALA A 400 8.07 -18.05 12.77
N TYR A 401 6.85 -18.08 12.24
CA TYR A 401 5.82 -17.10 12.53
C TYR A 401 5.34 -17.32 13.97
N MET A 402 5.40 -16.31 14.82
CA MET A 402 5.15 -16.48 16.26
C MET A 402 4.32 -15.33 16.84
N GLY A 403 3.41 -15.71 17.75
CA GLY A 403 2.63 -14.77 18.55
C GLY A 403 2.24 -15.34 19.91
N TYR A 404 1.96 -14.46 20.87
CA TYR A 404 1.29 -14.80 22.13
C TYR A 404 -0.18 -14.40 22.04
N ILE A 405 -1.05 -15.38 21.85
CA ILE A 405 -2.45 -15.17 21.44
C ILE A 405 -3.41 -15.65 22.53
N PRO A 406 -4.38 -14.83 22.97
CA PRO A 406 -5.42 -15.28 23.88
C PRO A 406 -6.43 -16.17 23.13
N LEU A 407 -6.63 -17.39 23.64
CA LEU A 407 -7.64 -18.33 23.13
C LEU A 407 -8.63 -18.72 24.23
N LYS A 408 -9.91 -18.83 23.88
CA LYS A 408 -10.98 -19.49 24.65
C LYS A 408 -11.40 -20.78 23.96
N SER A 409 -12.39 -21.48 24.51
CA SER A 409 -13.02 -22.64 23.87
C SER A 409 -13.56 -22.29 22.48
N GLY A 410 -13.22 -23.12 21.50
CA GLY A 410 -13.61 -22.96 20.11
C GLY A 410 -12.55 -23.53 19.19
N ASP A 411 -12.58 -23.12 17.92
CA ASP A 411 -11.66 -23.57 16.89
C ASP A 411 -10.99 -22.37 16.20
N PHE A 412 -9.88 -22.59 15.51
CA PHE A 412 -9.18 -21.59 14.71
C PHE A 412 -8.44 -22.18 13.52
N LYS A 413 -7.98 -21.30 12.63
CA LYS A 413 -7.15 -21.59 11.45
C LYS A 413 -6.13 -20.49 11.19
N PHE A 414 -5.14 -20.83 10.37
CA PHE A 414 -4.11 -19.91 9.91
C PHE A 414 -4.32 -19.50 8.45
N PHE A 415 -3.92 -18.29 8.06
CA PHE A 415 -4.06 -17.76 6.71
C PHE A 415 -2.81 -16.98 6.33
N PRO A 416 -2.30 -17.10 5.09
CA PRO A 416 -1.11 -16.36 4.68
C PRO A 416 -1.39 -14.88 4.33
N VAL A 417 -2.67 -14.50 4.15
CA VAL A 417 -3.07 -13.16 3.71
C VAL A 417 -4.25 -12.66 4.55
N LYS A 418 -4.13 -11.45 5.10
CA LYS A 418 -5.21 -10.80 5.85
C LYS A 418 -6.39 -10.45 4.93
N GLY A 419 -7.62 -10.59 5.41
CA GLY A 419 -8.82 -10.31 4.62
C GLY A 419 -9.13 -11.35 3.54
N SER A 420 -8.30 -12.40 3.38
CA SER A 420 -8.49 -13.43 2.36
C SER A 420 -8.65 -14.82 2.96
N TRP A 421 -9.71 -15.50 2.56
CA TRP A 421 -9.94 -16.91 2.91
C TRP A 421 -9.11 -17.89 2.04
N ALA A 422 -8.41 -17.39 1.03
CA ALA A 422 -7.60 -18.22 0.15
C ALA A 422 -6.43 -18.84 0.92
N ASN A 423 -6.11 -20.10 0.59
CA ASN A 423 -4.99 -20.84 1.18
C ASN A 423 -5.04 -20.95 2.72
N GLY A 424 -6.23 -20.97 3.31
CA GLY A 424 -6.40 -21.25 4.74
C GLY A 424 -5.80 -22.60 5.12
N MET A 425 -5.07 -22.62 6.23
CA MET A 425 -4.31 -23.73 6.77
C MET A 425 -4.85 -24.13 8.15
N GLY A 426 -5.40 -25.34 8.21
CA GLY A 426 -5.78 -26.04 9.42
C GLY A 426 -5.01 -27.34 9.57
N ARG A 427 -5.35 -28.14 10.58
CA ARG A 427 -4.67 -29.41 10.84
C ARG A 427 -4.94 -30.45 9.75
N ALA A 428 -3.95 -31.29 9.49
CA ALA A 428 -3.97 -32.29 8.42
C ALA A 428 -5.12 -33.30 8.53
N SER A 429 -5.55 -33.62 9.74
CA SER A 429 -6.68 -34.53 10.02
C SER A 429 -7.19 -34.30 11.45
N ASP A 430 -8.36 -34.85 11.77
CA ASP A 430 -8.92 -34.75 13.13
C ASP A 430 -8.12 -35.51 14.19
N THR A 431 -7.16 -36.36 13.77
CA THR A 431 -6.25 -37.11 14.66
C THR A 431 -4.98 -36.36 15.00
N GLU A 432 -4.68 -35.23 14.34
CA GLU A 432 -3.55 -34.37 14.72
C GLU A 432 -3.78 -33.77 16.11
N ASP A 433 -2.70 -33.69 16.87
CA ASP A 433 -2.71 -33.12 18.21
C ASP A 433 -3.07 -31.62 18.13
N PRO A 434 -4.09 -31.16 18.88
CA PRO A 434 -4.39 -29.73 18.99
C PRO A 434 -3.22 -28.87 19.48
N GLU A 435 -2.26 -29.44 20.23
CA GLU A 435 -1.04 -28.76 20.70
C GLU A 435 0.02 -28.59 19.60
N GLY A 436 -0.10 -29.29 18.47
CA GLY A 436 0.82 -29.12 17.36
C GLY A 436 0.82 -30.28 16.38
N GLY A 437 1.18 -29.99 15.13
CA GLY A 437 1.10 -31.00 14.09
C GLY A 437 1.36 -30.42 12.70
N SER A 438 1.05 -31.22 11.69
CA SER A 438 1.14 -30.77 10.30
C SER A 438 -0.09 -29.96 9.91
N LEU A 439 0.13 -28.82 9.27
CA LEU A 439 -0.91 -28.07 8.58
C LEU A 439 -1.13 -28.64 7.16
N GLY A 440 -2.32 -28.41 6.61
CA GLY A 440 -2.69 -28.86 5.27
C GLY A 440 -3.60 -30.08 5.28
N GLY A 441 -3.37 -31.07 4.41
CA GLY A 441 -4.16 -32.31 4.35
C GLY A 441 -5.66 -32.08 4.13
N GLU A 442 -6.50 -32.63 5.02
CA GLU A 442 -7.95 -32.40 5.02
C GLU A 442 -8.36 -30.98 5.45
N ASN A 443 -7.39 -30.17 5.89
CA ASN A 443 -7.55 -28.77 6.27
C ASN A 443 -8.66 -28.57 7.32
N LYS A 444 -8.61 -29.35 8.40
CA LYS A 444 -9.58 -29.29 9.50
C LYS A 444 -9.30 -28.09 10.39
N ASP A 445 -10.34 -27.56 11.01
CA ASP A 445 -10.15 -26.51 12.01
C ASP A 445 -9.37 -27.07 13.21
N ILE A 446 -8.56 -26.22 13.84
CA ILE A 446 -7.72 -26.57 14.98
C ILE A 446 -8.51 -26.24 16.25
N PRO A 447 -8.91 -27.23 17.06
CA PRO A 447 -9.60 -26.95 18.30
C PRO A 447 -8.63 -26.30 19.29
N SER A 448 -9.09 -25.29 20.03
CA SER A 448 -8.31 -24.74 21.14
C SER A 448 -8.15 -25.78 22.24
N ILE A 449 -6.94 -25.87 22.79
CA ILE A 449 -6.67 -26.64 24.00
C ILE A 449 -7.28 -25.99 25.25
N ASN A 450 -7.72 -24.72 25.17
CA ASN A 450 -8.54 -24.12 26.22
C ASN A 450 -9.99 -24.58 26.09
N THR A 451 -10.52 -25.25 27.11
CA THR A 451 -11.94 -25.67 27.15
C THR A 451 -12.83 -24.68 27.91
N SER A 452 -12.27 -23.61 28.48
CA SER A 452 -13.01 -22.56 29.18
C SER A 452 -13.58 -21.51 28.23
N SER A 453 -14.71 -20.91 28.60
CA SER A 453 -15.23 -19.71 27.93
C SER A 453 -14.35 -18.47 28.12
N ASP A 454 -13.50 -18.48 29.17
CA ASP A 454 -12.56 -17.41 29.45
C ASP A 454 -11.27 -17.59 28.66
N TYR A 455 -10.72 -16.49 28.16
CA TYR A 455 -9.46 -16.50 27.42
C TYR A 455 -8.28 -16.88 28.33
N LYS A 456 -7.36 -17.68 27.77
CA LYS A 456 -6.03 -17.99 28.29
C LYS A 456 -4.98 -17.67 27.23
N LEU A 457 -3.82 -17.14 27.63
CA LEU A 457 -2.76 -16.78 26.69
C LEU A 457 -1.93 -18.02 26.28
N TYR A 458 -1.66 -18.15 24.98
CA TYR A 458 -0.88 -19.24 24.39
C TYR A 458 0.28 -18.71 23.56
N ARG A 459 1.43 -19.41 23.59
CA ARG A 459 2.50 -19.25 22.61
C ARG A 459 2.11 -20.08 21.38
N ILE A 460 1.90 -19.42 20.25
CA ILE A 460 1.58 -20.06 18.97
C ILE A 460 2.74 -19.82 18.01
N THR A 461 3.24 -20.90 17.41
CA THR A 461 4.25 -20.85 16.35
C THR A 461 3.81 -21.62 15.11
N VAL A 462 4.12 -21.10 13.93
CA VAL A 462 3.92 -21.76 12.64
C VAL A 462 5.21 -21.66 11.84
N TRP A 463 5.72 -22.78 11.31
CA TRP A 463 6.97 -22.80 10.55
C TRP A 463 6.87 -23.78 9.38
N TYR A 464 7.67 -23.57 8.34
CA TYR A 464 7.76 -24.54 7.25
C TYR A 464 8.76 -25.64 7.63
N ASP A 465 8.31 -26.89 7.63
CA ASP A 465 9.16 -28.05 7.86
C ASP A 465 9.58 -28.63 6.51
N THR A 466 10.87 -28.51 6.20
CA THR A 466 11.43 -28.93 4.91
C THR A 466 11.42 -30.44 4.72
N GLU A 467 11.52 -31.23 5.80
CA GLU A 467 11.52 -32.69 5.72
C GLU A 467 10.11 -33.22 5.46
N ALA A 468 9.11 -32.63 6.13
CA ALA A 468 7.70 -32.93 5.92
C ALA A 468 7.13 -32.28 4.65
N ASN A 469 7.84 -31.31 4.07
CA ASN A 469 7.38 -30.48 2.95
C ASN A 469 5.98 -29.89 3.21
N SER A 470 5.76 -29.41 4.43
CA SER A 470 4.51 -28.79 4.86
C SER A 470 4.77 -27.79 5.99
N TYR A 471 3.84 -26.87 6.19
CA TYR A 471 3.83 -26.08 7.42
C TYR A 471 3.47 -26.96 8.61
N LYS A 472 4.12 -26.69 9.75
CA LYS A 472 3.79 -27.22 11.06
C LYS A 472 3.40 -26.09 12.00
N TYR A 473 2.69 -26.45 13.06
CA TYR A 473 2.32 -25.52 14.11
C TYR A 473 2.55 -26.11 15.49
N SER A 474 2.63 -25.24 16.50
CA SER A 474 2.63 -25.60 17.92
C SER A 474 1.83 -24.56 18.70
N VAL A 475 1.08 -25.03 19.68
CA VAL A 475 0.26 -24.27 20.62
C VAL A 475 0.65 -24.71 22.03
N LEU A 476 1.35 -23.84 22.74
CA LEU A 476 1.83 -24.10 24.09
C LEU A 476 1.26 -23.07 25.05
N ASP A 477 1.10 -23.44 26.32
CA ASP A 477 0.79 -22.47 27.37
C ASP A 477 1.81 -21.32 27.33
N ALA A 478 1.33 -20.07 27.39
CA ALA A 478 2.24 -18.94 27.45
C ALA A 478 2.86 -18.86 28.85
N GLU A 479 4.11 -19.27 28.96
CA GLU A 479 4.90 -19.11 30.17
C GLU A 479 6.35 -18.75 29.88
N MET A 480 7.01 -18.24 30.92
CA MET A 480 8.45 -18.03 30.94
C MET A 480 8.95 -18.18 32.37
N ILE A 481 10.00 -18.97 32.55
CA ILE A 481 10.67 -19.19 33.83
C ILE A 481 12.17 -18.92 33.72
N LEU A 482 12.75 -18.49 34.83
CA LEU A 482 14.17 -18.23 35.01
C LEU A 482 14.79 -19.35 35.85
N VAL A 483 15.85 -19.98 35.37
CA VAL A 483 16.52 -21.12 36.02
C VAL A 483 18.03 -20.90 35.98
N GLY A 484 18.71 -21.18 37.10
CA GLY A 484 20.17 -21.03 37.20
C GLY A 484 20.66 -20.86 38.63
N ASP A 485 21.92 -21.20 38.87
CA ASP A 485 22.60 -21.01 40.16
C ASP A 485 22.93 -19.54 40.48
N ALA A 486 22.81 -18.64 39.49
CA ALA A 486 22.75 -17.20 39.72
C ALA A 486 21.45 -16.74 40.39
N THR A 487 20.45 -17.61 40.53
CA THR A 487 19.08 -17.28 40.96
C THR A 487 18.64 -18.19 42.11
N PRO A 488 17.56 -17.87 42.84
CA PRO A 488 17.07 -18.71 43.94
C PRO A 488 16.57 -20.08 43.49
N ALA A 489 16.24 -20.25 42.20
CA ALA A 489 15.75 -21.52 41.65
C ALA A 489 16.86 -22.59 41.52
N GLY A 490 18.14 -22.17 41.47
CA GLY A 490 19.22 -23.08 41.08
C GLY A 490 18.96 -23.72 39.71
N TRP A 491 19.63 -24.83 39.42
CA TRP A 491 19.39 -25.64 38.20
C TRP A 491 18.21 -26.62 38.37
N SER A 492 17.10 -26.14 38.93
CA SER A 492 15.86 -26.91 39.12
C SER A 492 14.73 -26.31 38.28
N ILE A 493 14.50 -26.85 37.09
CA ILE A 493 13.51 -26.30 36.15
C ILE A 493 12.08 -26.33 36.69
N GLY A 494 11.70 -27.36 37.46
CA GLY A 494 10.37 -27.43 38.10
C GLY A 494 10.15 -26.39 39.20
N ASN A 495 11.23 -25.77 39.71
CA ASN A 495 11.19 -24.67 40.67
C ASN A 495 11.61 -23.33 40.03
N GLY A 496 11.57 -23.24 38.69
CA GLY A 496 11.95 -22.04 37.96
C GLY A 496 11.22 -20.80 38.45
N TYR A 497 11.94 -19.67 38.49
CA TYR A 497 11.37 -18.42 38.96
C TYR A 497 10.48 -17.83 37.87
N ASN A 498 9.19 -17.69 38.15
CA ASN A 498 8.24 -17.23 37.16
C ASN A 498 8.52 -15.81 36.67
N MET A 499 8.30 -15.60 35.38
CA MET A 499 8.21 -14.28 34.76
C MET A 499 6.77 -13.96 34.38
N VAL A 500 6.51 -12.67 34.19
CA VAL A 500 5.21 -12.07 33.90
C VAL A 500 5.24 -11.54 32.47
N TYR A 501 4.21 -11.85 31.68
CA TYR A 501 4.12 -11.34 30.31
C TYR A 501 3.87 -9.84 30.30
N ALA A 502 4.66 -9.10 29.53
CA ALA A 502 4.64 -7.64 29.44
C ALA A 502 4.21 -7.12 28.06
N GLY A 503 3.57 -7.95 27.25
CA GLY A 503 3.17 -7.61 25.89
C GLY A 503 4.33 -7.72 24.89
N GLU A 504 4.00 -7.81 23.60
CA GLU A 504 4.96 -7.78 22.49
C GLU A 504 6.15 -8.75 22.64
N GLY A 505 5.91 -9.95 23.19
CA GLY A 505 6.94 -10.97 23.37
C GLY A 505 7.90 -10.71 24.54
N LYS A 506 7.63 -9.68 25.34
CA LYS A 506 8.44 -9.34 26.52
C LYS A 506 7.93 -10.07 27.75
N TRP A 507 8.87 -10.56 28.56
CA TRP A 507 8.61 -11.13 29.86
C TRP A 507 9.51 -10.49 30.90
N VAL A 508 8.94 -10.17 32.06
CA VAL A 508 9.63 -9.44 33.13
C VAL A 508 9.57 -10.23 34.43
N THR A 509 10.66 -10.25 35.18
CA THR A 509 10.64 -10.67 36.58
C THR A 509 11.56 -9.81 37.43
N TYR A 510 11.35 -9.85 38.74
CA TYR A 510 12.23 -9.21 39.71
C TYR A 510 12.76 -10.26 40.68
N VAL A 511 14.08 -10.40 40.75
CA VAL A 511 14.73 -11.54 41.38
C VAL A 511 16.00 -11.13 42.11
N ASP A 512 16.27 -11.81 43.23
CA ASP A 512 17.54 -11.74 43.94
C ASP A 512 18.59 -12.56 43.19
N MET A 513 19.62 -11.90 42.68
CA MET A 513 20.73 -12.53 41.97
C MET A 513 21.90 -12.77 42.92
N ASN A 514 22.55 -13.93 42.78
CA ASN A 514 23.74 -14.29 43.54
C ASN A 514 25.00 -13.61 42.98
N ALA A 515 26.02 -13.43 43.82
CA ALA A 515 27.31 -12.82 43.45
C ALA A 515 28.04 -13.52 42.29
N SER A 516 27.79 -14.81 42.09
CA SER A 516 28.37 -15.65 41.04
C SER A 516 27.32 -16.62 40.50
N GLY A 517 27.57 -17.19 39.32
CA GLY A 517 26.72 -18.21 38.69
C GLY A 517 26.21 -17.79 37.31
N GLY A 518 25.43 -18.66 36.70
CA GLY A 518 24.75 -18.42 35.43
C GLY A 518 23.25 -18.76 35.48
N PHE A 519 22.52 -18.30 34.47
CA PHE A 519 21.10 -18.57 34.32
C PHE A 519 20.66 -18.65 32.85
N LYS A 520 19.43 -19.11 32.65
CA LYS A 520 18.72 -19.20 31.36
C LYS A 520 17.23 -18.93 31.56
N PHE A 521 16.56 -18.64 30.45
CA PHE A 521 15.10 -18.54 30.40
C PHE A 521 14.51 -19.76 29.70
N PHE A 522 13.34 -20.22 30.11
CA PHE A 522 12.66 -21.36 29.50
C PHE A 522 11.20 -21.02 29.26
N TYR A 523 10.70 -21.33 28.05
CA TYR A 523 9.30 -21.08 27.68
C TYR A 523 8.36 -22.28 27.93
N GLU A 524 8.90 -23.39 28.43
CA GLU A 524 8.14 -24.54 28.91
C GLU A 524 8.77 -25.06 30.21
N THR A 525 7.98 -25.13 31.27
CA THR A 525 8.37 -25.71 32.55
C THR A 525 8.61 -27.21 32.38
N GLU A 526 9.62 -27.75 33.06
CA GLU A 526 10.07 -29.16 32.95
C GLU A 526 10.70 -29.56 31.59
N ASN A 527 10.73 -28.68 30.58
CA ASN A 527 11.34 -28.97 29.28
C ASN A 527 12.66 -28.19 29.07
N TRP A 528 13.79 -28.88 29.23
CA TRP A 528 15.14 -28.30 29.04
C TRP A 528 15.46 -27.92 27.59
N ASN A 529 14.69 -28.38 26.61
CA ASN A 529 14.88 -28.00 25.20
C ASN A 529 14.23 -26.65 24.87
N SER A 530 13.44 -26.08 25.79
CA SER A 530 12.77 -24.78 25.63
C SER A 530 13.65 -23.58 26.06
N GLY A 531 14.97 -23.75 26.10
CA GLY A 531 15.90 -22.79 26.66
C GLY A 531 16.27 -21.64 25.72
N TYR A 532 16.29 -20.42 26.25
CA TYR A 532 17.03 -19.28 25.72
C TYR A 532 18.36 -19.14 26.47
N LYS A 533 19.43 -19.04 25.69
CA LYS A 533 20.80 -18.90 26.19
C LYS A 533 21.48 -17.66 25.63
N GLU A 534 22.60 -17.27 26.21
CA GLU A 534 23.40 -16.17 25.67
C GLU A 534 23.94 -16.54 24.28
N PHE A 535 23.79 -15.66 23.29
CA PHE A 535 24.33 -15.89 21.95
C PHE A 535 25.85 -15.76 21.93
N ASP A 536 26.36 -14.58 22.27
CA ASP A 536 27.80 -14.30 22.38
C ASP A 536 28.04 -13.17 23.39
N ALA A 537 28.37 -13.53 24.63
CA ALA A 537 28.64 -12.59 25.71
C ALA A 537 29.77 -11.59 25.41
N THR A 538 30.69 -11.92 24.49
CA THR A 538 31.89 -11.12 24.24
C THR A 538 31.63 -10.05 23.19
N ASN A 539 31.03 -10.44 22.05
CA ASN A 539 30.84 -9.54 20.92
C ASN A 539 29.42 -8.99 20.82
N LYS A 540 28.44 -9.66 21.42
CA LYS A 540 27.00 -9.35 21.30
C LYS A 540 26.27 -9.51 22.64
N PRO A 541 26.71 -8.82 23.71
CA PRO A 541 26.11 -8.96 25.03
C PRO A 541 24.63 -8.55 25.00
N GLY A 542 23.77 -9.39 25.55
CA GLY A 542 22.33 -9.13 25.57
C GLY A 542 21.54 -9.75 24.42
N GLU A 543 22.20 -10.37 23.44
CA GLU A 543 21.55 -11.18 22.40
C GLU A 543 21.38 -12.64 22.87
N LEU A 544 20.29 -13.27 22.43
CA LEU A 544 19.90 -14.64 22.77
C LEU A 544 19.93 -15.55 21.55
N SER A 545 20.13 -16.85 21.80
CA SER A 545 19.79 -17.92 20.86
C SER A 545 18.85 -18.94 21.48
N LEU A 546 18.09 -19.60 20.61
CA LEU A 546 17.33 -20.80 20.96
C LEU A 546 18.27 -21.99 20.91
N GLU A 547 18.41 -22.73 22.01
CA GLU A 547 19.00 -24.09 22.07
C GLU A 547 19.18 -24.49 23.54
N GLY A 548 18.93 -25.78 23.85
CA GLY A 548 19.43 -26.37 25.08
C GLY A 548 20.97 -26.39 25.09
N GLY A 549 21.61 -26.18 26.26
CA GLY A 549 23.07 -26.23 26.42
C GLY A 549 23.76 -24.87 26.57
N ASP A 550 25.09 -24.85 26.66
CA ASP A 550 25.91 -23.66 26.96
C ASP A 550 26.02 -22.68 25.76
N PRO A 551 26.37 -21.39 26.00
CA PRO A 551 26.73 -20.78 27.30
C PRO A 551 25.53 -20.26 28.12
N ASN A 552 25.66 -20.29 29.44
CA ASN A 552 24.71 -19.64 30.35
C ASN A 552 24.88 -18.12 30.33
N ILE A 553 23.80 -17.39 30.63
CA ILE A 553 23.86 -15.95 30.88
C ILE A 553 24.53 -15.73 32.24
N SER A 554 25.60 -14.92 32.29
CA SER A 554 26.31 -14.65 33.53
C SER A 554 25.54 -13.70 34.45
N THR A 555 25.62 -13.93 35.77
CA THR A 555 25.07 -13.01 36.78
C THR A 555 25.63 -11.59 36.61
N PRO A 556 24.82 -10.53 36.81
CA PRO A 556 25.32 -9.15 36.88
C PRO A 556 26.03 -8.84 38.21
N GLY A 557 26.06 -9.78 39.16
CA GLY A 557 26.54 -9.59 40.53
C GLY A 557 25.41 -9.68 41.56
N GLU A 558 25.76 -9.65 42.84
CA GLU A 558 24.76 -9.75 43.93
C GLU A 558 23.85 -8.52 43.95
N GLY A 559 22.54 -8.75 44.06
CA GLY A 559 21.58 -7.66 44.17
C GLY A 559 20.17 -8.05 43.73
N TYR A 560 19.26 -7.09 43.81
CA TYR A 560 17.88 -7.25 43.35
C TYR A 560 17.74 -6.66 41.95
N TYR A 561 17.36 -7.48 40.97
CA TYR A 561 17.34 -7.08 39.57
C TYR A 561 15.97 -7.21 38.94
N LYS A 562 15.64 -6.28 38.05
CA LYS A 562 14.59 -6.43 37.03
C LYS A 562 15.23 -7.08 35.81
N LEU A 563 14.75 -8.26 35.45
CA LEU A 563 15.15 -8.98 34.26
C LEU A 563 14.04 -8.90 33.23
N THR A 564 14.38 -8.52 32.00
CA THR A 564 13.45 -8.54 30.87
C THR A 564 14.04 -9.41 29.78
N ILE A 565 13.24 -10.32 29.21
CA ILE A 565 13.54 -11.05 27.97
C ILE A 565 12.54 -10.60 26.91
N ASP A 566 13.02 -10.33 25.69
CA ASP A 566 12.22 -10.07 24.50
C ASP A 566 12.41 -11.24 23.53
N THR A 567 11.43 -12.14 23.47
CA THR A 567 11.50 -13.36 22.66
C THR A 567 11.28 -13.09 21.17
N TYR A 568 10.73 -11.93 20.82
CA TYR A 568 10.52 -11.56 19.43
C TYR A 568 11.80 -11.00 18.81
N ASN A 569 12.54 -10.20 19.57
CA ASN A 569 13.82 -9.61 19.15
C ASN A 569 15.04 -10.42 19.58
N MET A 570 14.86 -11.51 20.32
CA MET A 570 15.93 -12.37 20.85
C MET A 570 16.95 -11.57 21.69
N THR A 571 16.45 -10.75 22.62
CA THR A 571 17.31 -9.96 23.51
C THR A 571 16.90 -10.06 24.97
N TYR A 572 17.78 -9.65 25.89
CA TYR A 572 17.46 -9.53 27.30
C TYR A 572 18.19 -8.36 27.97
N THR A 573 17.63 -7.85 29.08
CA THR A 573 18.22 -6.77 29.89
C THR A 573 18.27 -7.13 31.37
N LYS A 574 19.24 -6.53 32.08
CA LYS A 574 19.48 -6.69 33.52
C LYS A 574 19.59 -5.30 34.14
N GLU A 575 18.63 -4.93 34.98
CA GLU A 575 18.60 -3.62 35.64
C GLU A 575 18.65 -3.79 37.16
N LEU A 576 19.65 -3.19 37.83
CA LEU A 576 19.76 -3.22 39.29
C LEU A 576 18.72 -2.30 39.93
N ILE A 577 17.90 -2.85 40.81
CA ILE A 577 16.83 -2.14 41.51
C ILE A 577 17.28 -1.84 42.94
N ALA A 578 17.42 -0.56 43.26
CA ALA A 578 17.96 -0.11 44.54
C ALA A 578 17.06 -0.42 45.75
N ASN A 579 15.73 -0.47 45.57
CA ASN A 579 14.76 -0.69 46.64
C ASN A 579 13.68 -1.68 46.23
N ARG A 580 13.41 -2.69 47.07
CA ARG A 580 12.33 -3.66 46.87
C ARG A 580 10.97 -3.06 47.25
N LYS A 581 10.40 -2.24 46.38
CA LYS A 581 9.10 -1.59 46.63
C LYS A 581 8.05 -2.05 45.64
N MET A 582 6.83 -2.22 46.14
CA MET A 582 5.61 -2.37 45.35
C MET A 582 4.58 -1.41 45.92
N TYR A 583 3.66 -0.93 45.09
CA TYR A 583 2.69 0.08 45.49
C TYR A 583 1.28 -0.33 45.10
N LEU A 584 0.32 -0.27 46.02
CA LEU A 584 -1.09 -0.35 45.69
C LEU A 584 -1.59 1.04 45.27
N VAL A 585 -2.14 1.16 44.07
CA VAL A 585 -2.76 2.40 43.58
C VAL A 585 -4.17 2.09 43.10
N GLY A 586 -5.14 2.83 43.62
CA GLY A 586 -6.53 2.69 43.20
C GLY A 586 -7.50 3.44 44.10
N SER A 587 -8.76 3.01 44.07
CA SER A 587 -9.85 3.57 44.87
C SER A 587 -9.51 3.74 46.38
N PRO A 588 -8.76 2.83 47.04
CA PRO A 588 -8.41 3.00 48.47
C PRO A 588 -7.59 4.25 48.80
N ASN A 589 -6.78 4.75 47.87
CA ASN A 589 -5.85 5.88 48.05
C ASN A 589 -5.91 6.92 46.93
N GLY A 590 -6.89 6.81 46.02
CA GLY A 590 -6.97 7.58 44.79
C GLY A 590 -6.08 7.05 43.66
N TRP A 591 -6.39 7.44 42.43
CA TRP A 591 -5.68 7.02 41.21
C TRP A 591 -4.44 7.86 40.88
N ALA A 592 -3.90 8.60 41.85
CA ALA A 592 -2.65 9.33 41.66
C ALA A 592 -1.46 8.36 41.74
N ILE A 593 -0.83 8.07 40.60
CA ILE A 593 0.23 7.06 40.48
C ILE A 593 1.46 7.29 41.39
N GLY A 594 1.73 8.54 41.76
CA GLY A 594 2.80 8.90 42.71
C GLY A 594 2.41 8.79 44.19
N ALA A 595 1.16 8.45 44.51
CA ALA A 595 0.61 8.39 45.86
C ALA A 595 0.24 6.96 46.29
N GLY A 596 0.87 5.96 45.67
CA GLY A 596 0.64 4.55 45.97
C GLY A 596 0.92 4.17 47.44
N ILE A 597 0.12 3.27 48.00
CA ILE A 597 0.38 2.69 49.32
C ILE A 597 1.54 1.70 49.17
N GLU A 598 2.68 2.01 49.77
CA GLU A 598 3.86 1.15 49.73
C GLU A 598 3.61 -0.18 50.47
N MET A 599 3.93 -1.29 49.80
CA MET A 599 3.91 -2.64 50.38
C MET A 599 5.26 -2.95 51.02
N SER A 600 5.24 -3.70 52.12
CA SER A 600 6.44 -4.16 52.83
C SER A 600 6.94 -5.49 52.26
N TRP A 601 8.25 -5.62 52.06
CA TRP A 601 8.87 -6.86 51.63
C TRP A 601 9.01 -7.86 52.79
N ASP A 602 8.53 -9.09 52.61
CA ASP A 602 8.73 -10.23 53.51
C ASP A 602 9.91 -11.08 53.01
N GLU A 603 11.04 -10.99 53.71
CA GLU A 603 12.28 -11.70 53.37
C GLU A 603 12.16 -13.22 53.48
N ALA A 604 11.33 -13.72 54.41
CA ALA A 604 11.21 -15.16 54.67
C ALA A 604 10.36 -15.84 53.58
N ASN A 605 9.29 -15.16 53.15
CA ASN A 605 8.35 -15.70 52.17
C ASN A 605 8.61 -15.22 50.73
N LYS A 606 9.52 -14.24 50.56
CA LYS A 606 9.89 -13.62 49.28
C LYS A 606 8.66 -13.05 48.55
N GLU A 607 7.85 -12.30 49.29
CA GLU A 607 6.59 -11.70 48.81
C GLU A 607 6.37 -10.31 49.41
N TRP A 608 5.57 -9.48 48.74
CA TRP A 608 5.18 -8.16 49.25
C TRP A 608 3.89 -8.25 50.03
N THR A 609 3.83 -7.56 51.16
CA THR A 609 2.70 -7.60 52.10
C THR A 609 2.19 -6.19 52.38
N LEU A 610 0.87 -6.01 52.38
CA LEU A 610 0.21 -4.77 52.76
C LEU A 610 -1.00 -5.08 53.63
N THR A 611 -1.13 -4.42 54.78
CA THR A 611 -2.37 -4.43 55.57
C THR A 611 -3.09 -3.10 55.41
N THR A 612 -4.30 -3.11 54.88
CA THR A 612 -5.10 -1.90 54.63
C THR A 612 -6.59 -2.18 54.69
N ASP A 613 -7.38 -1.16 54.99
CA ASP A 613 -8.83 -1.21 54.83
C ASP A 613 -9.20 -1.12 53.34
N LEU A 614 -10.16 -1.93 52.91
CA LEU A 614 -10.76 -1.92 51.57
C LEU A 614 -12.28 -1.78 51.69
N ALA A 615 -12.90 -0.99 50.83
CA ALA A 615 -14.34 -0.89 50.65
C ALA A 615 -14.87 -2.01 49.73
N ALA A 616 -16.18 -2.28 49.80
CA ALA A 616 -16.80 -3.46 49.17
C ALA A 616 -16.71 -3.53 47.63
N ASN A 617 -16.20 -2.49 46.96
CA ASN A 617 -15.99 -2.46 45.51
C ASN A 617 -14.72 -1.68 45.15
N ASP A 618 -13.75 -1.59 46.06
CA ASP A 618 -12.50 -0.89 45.71
C ASP A 618 -11.83 -1.60 44.54
N ALA A 619 -11.45 -0.80 43.55
CA ALA A 619 -10.70 -1.19 42.38
C ALA A 619 -9.28 -0.61 42.46
N PHE A 620 -8.25 -1.44 42.29
CA PHE A 620 -6.84 -1.04 42.39
C PHE A 620 -5.91 -1.93 41.55
N LYS A 621 -4.64 -1.55 41.49
CA LYS A 621 -3.53 -2.30 40.87
C LYS A 621 -2.30 -2.25 41.77
N ILE A 622 -1.37 -3.18 41.54
CA ILE A 622 -0.05 -3.21 42.19
C ILE A 622 0.98 -2.71 41.18
N PHE A 623 1.92 -1.85 41.58
CA PHE A 623 2.93 -1.25 40.71
C PHE A 623 4.33 -1.51 41.25
N ALA A 624 5.28 -1.82 40.36
CA ALA A 624 6.69 -1.96 40.73
C ALA A 624 7.41 -0.62 40.92
N GLU A 625 6.94 0.44 40.25
CA GLU A 625 7.60 1.74 40.22
C GLU A 625 6.59 2.86 40.54
N SER A 626 6.89 3.67 41.57
CA SER A 626 6.05 4.82 41.92
C SER A 626 6.06 5.84 40.79
N GLY A 627 4.88 6.30 40.38
CA GLY A 627 4.76 7.30 39.31
C GLY A 627 4.78 6.73 37.89
N ASN A 628 4.99 5.42 37.70
CA ASN A 628 5.09 4.80 36.37
C ASN A 628 3.91 3.84 36.12
N TRP A 629 3.00 4.25 35.23
CA TRP A 629 1.82 3.46 34.85
C TRP A 629 2.14 2.18 34.09
N ASP A 630 3.29 2.15 33.40
CA ASP A 630 3.71 0.96 32.68
C ASP A 630 4.16 -0.12 33.65
N SER A 631 4.38 0.20 34.93
CA SER A 631 4.86 -0.73 35.95
C SER A 631 3.79 -1.59 36.64
N GLY A 632 2.54 -1.51 36.16
CA GLY A 632 1.37 -2.09 36.81
C GLY A 632 1.15 -3.58 36.51
N PHE A 633 0.80 -4.33 37.55
CA PHE A 633 0.39 -5.72 37.48
C PHE A 633 -1.13 -5.85 37.45
N LYS A 634 -1.63 -6.76 36.61
CA LYS A 634 -3.03 -7.18 36.56
C LYS A 634 -3.16 -8.68 36.28
N PHE A 635 -4.32 -9.24 36.55
CA PHE A 635 -4.67 -10.57 36.07
C PHE A 635 -5.44 -10.44 34.75
N LYS A 636 -4.87 -10.96 33.66
CA LYS A 636 -5.48 -10.99 32.33
C LYS A 636 -5.18 -12.36 31.70
N TYR A 637 -6.14 -12.91 30.97
CA TYR A 637 -6.00 -14.18 30.27
C TYR A 637 -5.50 -15.34 31.16
N GLY A 638 -6.01 -15.43 32.39
CA GLY A 638 -5.64 -16.47 33.36
C GLY A 638 -4.22 -16.35 33.93
N MET A 639 -3.48 -15.27 33.67
CA MET A 639 -2.14 -15.05 34.19
C MET A 639 -1.95 -13.66 34.80
N LEU A 640 -0.91 -13.53 35.62
CA LEU A 640 -0.39 -12.23 36.03
C LEU A 640 0.34 -11.62 34.82
N SER A 641 0.01 -10.38 34.45
CA SER A 641 0.57 -9.63 33.29
C SER A 641 0.94 -8.19 33.66
N PHE A 642 1.82 -7.59 32.86
CA PHE A 642 2.33 -6.22 32.95
C PHE A 642 1.80 -5.43 31.74
N GLU A 643 0.72 -4.67 31.90
CA GLU A 643 0.21 -3.80 30.82
C GLU A 643 -0.49 -2.58 31.42
N PRO A 644 -0.45 -1.41 30.73
CA PRO A 644 -1.34 -0.31 31.02
C PRO A 644 -2.82 -0.69 30.80
N GLY A 645 -3.74 0.02 31.45
CA GLY A 645 -5.19 -0.15 31.27
C GLY A 645 -5.86 -1.28 32.09
N ASP A 646 -7.12 -1.57 31.80
CA ASP A 646 -8.01 -2.49 32.54
C ASP A 646 -7.71 -3.99 32.31
N PRO A 647 -8.26 -4.93 33.13
CA PRO A 647 -9.11 -4.70 34.30
C PRO A 647 -8.32 -4.36 35.58
N ASN A 648 -9.02 -3.71 36.52
CA ASN A 648 -8.54 -3.49 37.89
C ASN A 648 -8.81 -4.71 38.77
N ILE A 649 -7.98 -4.91 39.78
CA ILE A 649 -8.24 -5.88 40.84
C ILE A 649 -9.34 -5.32 41.74
N SER A 650 -10.35 -6.14 42.04
CA SER A 650 -11.47 -5.76 42.89
C SER A 650 -11.35 -6.39 44.28
N THR A 651 -11.93 -5.73 45.27
CA THR A 651 -12.00 -6.26 46.65
C THR A 651 -12.80 -7.57 46.66
N PRO A 652 -12.24 -8.68 47.18
CA PRO A 652 -12.86 -10.00 47.02
C PRO A 652 -14.11 -10.23 47.88
N ASP A 653 -14.08 -9.88 49.18
CA ASP A 653 -15.11 -10.30 50.16
C ASP A 653 -15.73 -9.14 50.96
N GLY A 654 -16.20 -8.12 50.25
CA GLY A 654 -16.85 -6.94 50.83
C GLY A 654 -15.89 -6.04 51.62
N ALA A 655 -16.43 -5.04 52.34
CA ALA A 655 -15.59 -4.10 53.07
C ALA A 655 -14.92 -4.78 54.30
N GLY A 656 -13.69 -4.36 54.62
CA GLY A 656 -12.97 -4.80 55.82
C GLY A 656 -11.48 -4.50 55.78
N ASN A 657 -10.77 -4.93 56.82
CA ASN A 657 -9.31 -4.85 56.89
C ASN A 657 -8.69 -6.10 56.26
N TYR A 658 -7.77 -5.94 55.31
CA TYR A 658 -7.17 -7.04 54.57
C TYR A 658 -5.66 -7.03 54.68
N THR A 659 -5.08 -8.23 54.85
CA THR A 659 -3.69 -8.53 54.54
C THR A 659 -3.60 -9.00 53.09
N ILE A 660 -2.96 -8.19 52.24
CA ILE A 660 -2.71 -8.44 50.83
C ILE A 660 -1.28 -8.96 50.68
N LYS A 661 -1.10 -10.11 50.02
CA LYS A 661 0.21 -10.69 49.71
C LYS A 661 0.38 -10.87 48.22
N PHE A 662 1.48 -10.37 47.68
CA PHE A 662 1.81 -10.43 46.26
C PHE A 662 3.15 -11.14 46.04
N SER A 663 3.19 -12.16 45.20
CA SER A 663 4.42 -12.90 44.87
C SER A 663 4.54 -13.10 43.36
N LEU A 664 5.59 -12.52 42.77
CA LEU A 664 5.95 -12.74 41.38
C LEU A 664 6.46 -14.16 41.16
N ALA A 665 7.30 -14.66 42.08
CA ALA A 665 7.85 -16.02 42.05
C ALA A 665 6.76 -17.08 41.93
N LYS A 666 5.67 -16.92 42.69
CA LYS A 666 4.54 -17.86 42.73
C LYS A 666 3.40 -17.47 41.78
N ARG A 667 3.48 -16.30 41.12
CA ARG A 667 2.37 -15.66 40.37
C ARG A 667 1.08 -15.54 41.18
N THR A 668 1.17 -15.23 42.47
CA THR A 668 0.00 -15.15 43.37
C THR A 668 -0.27 -13.73 43.87
N LEU A 669 -1.56 -13.42 44.02
CA LEU A 669 -2.06 -12.28 44.78
C LEU A 669 -3.16 -12.81 45.70
N THR A 670 -2.98 -12.70 47.02
CA THR A 670 -3.91 -13.26 48.00
C THR A 670 -4.40 -12.20 48.97
N PHE A 671 -5.64 -12.37 49.41
CA PHE A 671 -6.32 -11.47 50.33
C PHE A 671 -6.77 -12.28 51.54
N THR A 672 -6.33 -11.88 52.73
CA THR A 672 -6.78 -12.46 54.01
C THR A 672 -7.50 -11.37 54.79
N LYS A 673 -8.79 -11.56 55.06
CA LYS A 673 -9.57 -10.63 55.89
C LYS A 673 -9.19 -10.82 57.36
N ASN A 674 -8.81 -9.74 58.04
CA ASN A 674 -8.33 -9.73 59.43
C ASN A 674 -9.47 -9.66 60.45
#